data_AF-A0AAE1YVR7-F1
#
_entry.id   AF-A0AAE1YVR7-F1
#
_cell.length_a   1.000
_cell.length_b   1.000
_cell.length_c   1.000
_cell.angle_alpha   90.00
_cell.angle_beta   90.00
_cell.angle_gamma   90.00
#
_symmetry.space_group_name_H-M   'P 1'
#
loop_
_entity.id
_entity.type
_entity.pdbx_description
1 polymer ?
#
loop_
_entity_poly.entity_id
_entity_poly.type
_entity_poly.pdbx_seq_one_letter_code
_entity_poly.pdbx_strand_id
1 'polypeptide(L)'
;MDWSKKLFFTAFLIVAAAIHGAHGDAMVTGTVFCDQCKDDQISLFDYPLYGVKVTMACPGSDGQFTTWGEETTNWVGNYAMRFEGTPNLSGCYTQVLGNGQGSNGCGAVAGPPKHLRLMFDMFDTAMYTVDPLLAQPGQPMSFCSNAAPPNPVSPSNPPPVMPPPAPQQPVPQLPPMPPAPFLEASACPYQQWMMPEHRCYWKVVTPDTKVAVVFGLIAAHKYGTDMTLWQGMRGRGDPYRTLLREATTALLNSYNSVQFPYHPLGVIQHMNWALMGSTRHVLHTALSFMRANSGTGTNATCRFTSCKSDHQGRTARIHREEAHLPPLVDYYLNRIESLNPELRSVIEVNPDAVHQADRADIEREGNNGSRPALHGIPVLLKDSIATRDKLNTTAGSYALLGAVAPRDAGVVQRLRNAGAVILGKASMSEWYNFRSLGIPNGWCARAGQGVNPYVKGGDPCGSSSGSAISVAANMVMVSLGTETDGSLICPGDHNSVVALKPTVGLTSRAGVIPMSPRQDTVGPVCRTVSDAVYVLDSIVGFDPRDSEATKAAAKFIPLGGYTQFLNEDGLKGKRLGVVKHPFLALSRISVSSPVFEGHLQTLREKGAIILDNLEIPNIDVILNPLLCGEALALMAEFKLTLNDYLREQITSPVRSLSDIINFNQNNPDLERNEEFGQDLLIAAESTNGIGEEERQAIEMMENLSRDGLEKLMLENALDAIVTLGSDASTVLAMGGFPAITVPAGYDSDGMPFGIFFGGLRGTEPTLIEIAYAFEQATLIRKPPPSISIDLAFV
;
A
#
# COMPACT_ATOMS: atom_id res chain seq x y z
N MET A 1 -20.80 4.25 28.60
CA MET A 1 -21.54 3.52 27.56
C MET A 1 -22.95 4.08 27.51
N ASP A 2 -23.34 4.61 26.34
CA ASP A 2 -24.52 5.47 26.15
C ASP A 2 -25.86 4.71 26.19
N TRP A 3 -26.95 5.40 26.52
CA TRP A 3 -28.28 4.85 26.81
C TRP A 3 -28.97 4.25 25.57
N SER A 4 -28.69 4.78 24.37
CA SER A 4 -29.20 4.25 23.10
C SER A 4 -28.56 2.90 22.72
N LYS A 5 -27.27 2.72 23.03
CA LYS A 5 -26.55 1.45 22.83
C LYS A 5 -27.08 0.35 23.75
N LYS A 6 -27.54 0.70 24.96
CA LYS A 6 -28.22 -0.27 25.85
C LYS A 6 -29.58 -0.70 25.30
N LEU A 7 -30.37 0.21 24.74
CA LEU A 7 -31.72 -0.11 24.23
C LEU A 7 -31.69 -1.02 22.99
N PHE A 8 -30.79 -0.75 22.03
CA PHE A 8 -30.64 -1.56 20.82
C PHE A 8 -30.02 -2.93 21.09
N PHE A 9 -29.06 -3.00 22.01
CA PHE A 9 -28.46 -4.26 22.44
C PHE A 9 -29.44 -5.09 23.27
N THR A 10 -30.42 -4.47 23.95
CA THR A 10 -31.49 -5.22 24.62
C THR A 10 -32.51 -5.75 23.60
N ALA A 11 -32.86 -4.99 22.55
CA ALA A 11 -33.83 -5.39 21.53
C ALA A 11 -33.32 -6.49 20.57
N PHE A 12 -32.06 -6.43 20.15
CA PHE A 12 -31.42 -7.44 19.28
C PHE A 12 -31.46 -8.86 19.89
N LEU A 13 -31.52 -8.88 21.20
CA LEU A 13 -31.02 -9.99 21.98
C LEU A 13 -32.27 -10.72 22.56
N ILE A 14 -33.41 -10.01 22.77
CA ILE A 14 -34.73 -10.67 22.94
C ILE A 14 -35.20 -11.35 21.65
N VAL A 15 -34.76 -10.88 20.49
CA VAL A 15 -35.07 -11.48 19.18
C VAL A 15 -34.19 -12.72 18.94
N ALA A 16 -32.93 -12.71 19.39
CA ALA A 16 -32.03 -13.87 19.33
C ALA A 16 -32.48 -15.03 20.23
N ALA A 17 -33.11 -14.76 21.38
CA ALA A 17 -33.64 -15.78 22.28
C ALA A 17 -34.96 -16.44 21.80
N ALA A 18 -35.62 -15.89 20.79
CA ALA A 18 -36.94 -16.36 20.33
C ALA A 18 -36.89 -17.37 19.17
N ILE A 19 -35.71 -17.64 18.58
CA ILE A 19 -35.58 -18.49 17.40
C ILE A 19 -34.52 -19.56 17.66
N HIS A 20 -35.01 -20.77 18.00
CA HIS A 20 -34.25 -21.96 18.40
C HIS A 20 -33.57 -21.87 19.77
N GLY A 21 -33.82 -22.88 20.60
CA GLY A 21 -33.25 -23.02 21.94
C GLY A 21 -31.73 -23.07 21.89
N ALA A 22 -31.11 -21.90 21.98
CA ALA A 22 -29.70 -21.76 22.24
C ALA A 22 -29.51 -21.99 23.74
N HIS A 23 -28.88 -23.10 24.10
CA HIS A 23 -28.18 -23.15 25.37
C HIS A 23 -27.02 -22.17 25.22
N GLY A 24 -27.13 -21.00 25.83
CA GLY A 24 -26.04 -20.05 25.77
C GLY A 24 -24.93 -20.45 26.73
N ASP A 25 -23.70 -20.04 26.41
CA ASP A 25 -22.49 -20.52 27.05
C ASP A 25 -21.71 -19.37 27.67
N ALA A 26 -20.92 -19.68 28.69
CA ALA A 26 -19.95 -18.76 29.25
C ALA A 26 -18.60 -18.94 28.56
N MET A 27 -18.01 -17.84 28.09
CA MET A 27 -16.69 -17.83 27.46
C MET A 27 -15.71 -16.99 28.28
N VAL A 28 -14.53 -17.55 28.55
CA VAL A 28 -13.45 -16.87 29.27
C VAL A 28 -12.25 -16.74 28.34
N THR A 29 -11.81 -15.51 28.07
CA THR A 29 -10.69 -15.25 27.16
C THR A 29 -9.59 -14.44 27.84
N GLY A 30 -8.34 -14.70 27.46
CA GLY A 30 -7.17 -13.99 27.95
C GLY A 30 -5.92 -14.27 27.12
N THR A 31 -4.83 -13.61 27.49
CA THR A 31 -3.52 -13.72 26.82
C THR A 31 -2.43 -14.00 27.86
N VAL A 32 -1.43 -14.80 27.48
CA VAL A 32 -0.25 -15.08 28.31
C VAL A 32 0.98 -14.43 27.68
N PHE A 33 1.75 -13.68 28.47
CA PHE A 33 3.01 -13.08 28.08
C PHE A 33 4.18 -13.68 28.86
N CYS A 34 5.35 -13.69 28.22
CA CYS A 34 6.63 -13.90 28.86
C CYS A 34 7.14 -12.59 29.45
N ASP A 35 7.20 -12.49 30.77
CA ASP A 35 7.89 -11.41 31.49
C ASP A 35 9.38 -11.76 31.57
N GLN A 36 10.16 -11.24 30.62
CA GLN A 36 11.59 -11.55 30.49
C GLN A 36 12.45 -10.91 31.59
N CYS A 37 11.97 -9.83 32.19
CA CYS A 37 12.71 -9.04 33.18
C CYS A 37 12.31 -9.33 34.63
N LYS A 38 11.27 -10.15 34.83
CA LYS A 38 10.78 -10.57 36.14
C LYS A 38 10.35 -9.37 37.00
N ASP A 39 9.71 -8.40 36.37
CA ASP A 39 9.26 -7.15 37.01
C ASP A 39 7.74 -7.09 37.24
N ASP A 40 7.02 -8.18 36.93
CA ASP A 40 5.57 -8.32 37.05
C ASP A 40 4.79 -7.27 36.24
N GLN A 41 5.40 -6.70 35.19
CA GLN A 41 4.79 -5.78 34.23
C GLN A 41 4.86 -6.35 32.81
N ILE A 42 4.06 -5.80 31.90
CA ILE A 42 4.22 -6.03 30.46
C ILE A 42 5.04 -4.87 29.92
N SER A 43 6.26 -5.16 29.49
CA SER A 43 7.24 -4.24 28.96
C SER A 43 7.43 -4.45 27.45
N LEU A 44 8.18 -3.55 26.81
CA LEU A 44 8.50 -3.60 25.38
C LEU A 44 9.22 -4.90 24.96
N PHE A 45 9.85 -5.60 25.91
CA PHE A 45 10.62 -6.80 25.63
C PHE A 45 9.83 -8.09 25.88
N ASP A 46 8.60 -7.99 26.39
CA ASP A 46 7.77 -9.14 26.69
C ASP A 46 6.97 -9.58 25.46
N TYR A 47 6.80 -10.89 25.29
CA TYR A 47 6.17 -11.45 24.09
C TYR A 47 5.11 -12.49 24.45
N PRO A 48 4.06 -12.64 23.63
CA PRO A 48 3.01 -13.62 23.88
C PRO A 48 3.55 -15.05 23.79
N LEU A 49 3.10 -15.90 24.71
CA LEU A 49 3.56 -17.29 24.82
C LEU A 49 2.58 -18.27 24.19
N TYR A 50 3.06 -18.99 23.18
CA TYR A 50 2.33 -20.08 22.54
C TYR A 50 2.51 -21.41 23.27
N GLY A 51 1.46 -22.25 23.31
CA GLY A 51 1.55 -23.63 23.80
C GLY A 51 1.59 -23.74 25.32
N VAL A 52 1.38 -22.64 26.04
CA VAL A 52 1.32 -22.60 27.50
C VAL A 52 -0.08 -22.93 27.98
N LYS A 53 -0.15 -23.81 28.98
CA LYS A 53 -1.39 -24.22 29.63
C LYS A 53 -1.85 -23.21 30.66
N VAL A 54 -3.11 -22.83 30.59
CA VAL A 54 -3.80 -21.95 31.53
C VAL A 54 -4.91 -22.73 32.20
N THR A 55 -5.01 -22.60 33.52
CA THR A 55 -6.11 -23.19 34.30
C THR A 55 -7.01 -22.12 34.86
N MET A 56 -8.29 -22.42 34.93
CA MET A 56 -9.28 -21.64 35.66
C MET A 56 -9.70 -22.38 36.93
N ALA A 57 -9.76 -21.68 38.05
CA ALA A 57 -10.26 -22.22 39.31
C ALA A 57 -11.34 -21.31 39.91
N CYS A 58 -12.37 -21.93 40.47
CA CYS A 58 -13.52 -21.28 41.07
C CYS A 58 -13.71 -21.73 42.53
N PRO A 59 -14.20 -20.86 43.42
CA PRO A 59 -14.43 -21.20 44.82
C PRO A 59 -15.62 -22.17 44.94
N GLY A 60 -15.41 -23.29 45.63
CA GLY A 60 -16.44 -24.24 46.01
C GLY A 60 -17.27 -23.76 47.20
N SER A 61 -18.33 -24.51 47.53
CA SER A 61 -19.25 -24.19 48.63
C SER A 61 -18.62 -24.25 50.03
N ASP A 62 -17.44 -24.85 50.14
CA ASP A 62 -16.59 -24.95 51.35
C ASP A 62 -15.49 -23.87 51.40
N GLY A 63 -15.44 -22.97 50.40
CA GLY A 63 -14.41 -21.94 50.26
C GLY A 63 -13.08 -22.43 49.68
N GLN A 64 -12.95 -23.72 49.31
CA GLN A 64 -11.78 -24.22 48.60
C GLN A 64 -11.91 -24.00 47.09
N PHE A 65 -10.85 -23.57 46.43
CA PHE A 65 -10.85 -23.39 44.98
C PHE A 65 -10.68 -24.73 44.27
N THR A 66 -11.58 -25.03 43.34
CA THR A 66 -11.52 -26.22 42.48
C THR A 66 -11.23 -25.81 41.04
N THR A 67 -10.40 -26.59 40.34
CA THR A 67 -10.10 -26.35 38.93
C THR A 67 -11.31 -26.67 38.06
N TRP A 68 -11.75 -25.72 37.26
CA TRP A 68 -12.96 -25.79 36.44
C TRP A 68 -12.68 -25.97 34.95
N GLY A 69 -11.48 -25.61 34.47
CA GLY A 69 -11.09 -25.79 33.08
C GLY A 69 -9.60 -25.58 32.85
N GLU A 70 -9.07 -26.18 31.79
CA GLU A 70 -7.70 -26.03 31.35
C GLU A 70 -7.68 -25.86 29.82
N GLU A 71 -6.93 -24.89 29.32
CA GLU A 71 -6.80 -24.60 27.90
C GLU A 71 -5.36 -24.26 27.55
N THR A 72 -5.00 -24.46 26.28
CA THR A 72 -3.66 -24.12 25.79
C THR A 72 -3.72 -22.88 24.90
N THR A 73 -2.78 -21.96 25.10
CA THR A 73 -2.64 -20.76 24.28
C THR A 73 -2.36 -21.11 22.81
N ASN A 74 -3.01 -20.38 21.90
CA ASN A 74 -2.80 -20.46 20.46
C ASN A 74 -1.52 -19.72 20.04
N TRP A 75 -1.18 -19.76 18.76
CA TRP A 75 0.11 -19.26 18.23
C TRP A 75 0.38 -17.77 18.45
N VAL A 76 -0.62 -16.98 18.87
CA VAL A 76 -0.48 -15.56 19.28
C VAL A 76 -0.60 -15.35 20.79
N GLY A 77 -0.56 -16.42 21.58
CA GLY A 77 -0.60 -16.38 23.05
C GLY A 77 -1.98 -16.21 23.68
N ASN A 78 -3.05 -16.30 22.90
CA ASN A 78 -4.43 -16.19 23.39
C ASN A 78 -5.01 -17.56 23.76
N TYR A 79 -5.83 -17.61 24.80
CA TYR A 79 -6.62 -18.79 25.16
C TYR A 79 -8.10 -18.41 25.30
N ALA A 80 -8.96 -19.39 25.06
CA ALA A 80 -10.40 -19.22 25.22
C ALA A 80 -11.02 -20.51 25.78
N MET A 81 -11.66 -20.42 26.94
CA MET A 81 -12.38 -21.53 27.56
C MET A 81 -13.88 -21.35 27.36
N ARG A 82 -14.58 -22.42 27.00
CA ARG A 82 -16.04 -22.45 26.84
C ARG A 82 -16.66 -23.34 27.91
N PHE A 83 -17.70 -22.84 28.56
CA PHE A 83 -18.45 -23.55 29.59
C PHE A 83 -19.92 -23.61 29.19
N GLU A 84 -20.52 -24.78 29.29
CA GLU A 84 -21.94 -24.96 28.96
C GLU A 84 -22.82 -24.21 29.99
N GLY A 85 -23.76 -23.39 29.49
CA GLY A 85 -24.60 -22.53 30.33
C GLY A 85 -23.92 -21.23 30.76
N THR A 86 -24.60 -20.43 31.60
CA THR A 86 -24.07 -19.19 32.20
C THR A 86 -23.79 -19.31 33.69
N PRO A 87 -22.83 -20.16 34.12
CA PRO A 87 -22.41 -20.16 35.51
C PRO A 87 -21.83 -18.78 35.87
N ASN A 88 -22.12 -18.29 37.08
CA ASN A 88 -21.51 -17.06 37.56
C ASN A 88 -20.02 -17.32 37.88
N LEU A 89 -19.13 -16.90 36.98
CA LEU A 89 -17.69 -17.09 37.11
C LEU A 89 -16.97 -15.88 37.76
N SER A 90 -17.70 -14.92 38.32
CA SER A 90 -17.12 -13.67 38.87
C SER A 90 -16.23 -13.89 40.11
N GLY A 91 -16.34 -15.05 40.77
CA GLY A 91 -15.47 -15.47 41.87
C GLY A 91 -14.23 -16.25 41.43
N CYS A 92 -14.09 -16.55 40.14
CA CYS A 92 -13.03 -17.40 39.63
C CYS A 92 -11.77 -16.59 39.30
N TYR A 93 -10.65 -17.30 39.15
CA TYR A 93 -9.41 -16.74 38.61
C TYR A 93 -8.81 -17.70 37.59
N THR A 94 -7.91 -17.17 36.76
CA THR A 94 -7.06 -17.96 35.88
C THR A 94 -5.60 -17.78 36.26
N GLN A 95 -4.79 -18.80 35.97
CA GLN A 95 -3.35 -18.79 36.19
C GLN A 95 -2.64 -19.71 35.20
N VAL A 96 -1.39 -19.39 34.90
CA VAL A 96 -0.51 -20.25 34.09
C VAL A 96 -0.13 -21.51 34.89
N LEU A 97 -0.13 -22.68 34.25
CA LEU A 97 0.30 -23.92 34.89
C LEU A 97 1.82 -24.08 34.76
N GLY A 98 2.55 -23.88 35.87
CA GLY A 98 4.01 -23.67 35.92
C GLY A 98 4.92 -24.88 35.62
N ASN A 99 4.50 -25.89 34.86
CA ASN A 99 5.34 -27.06 34.54
C ASN A 99 5.46 -27.36 33.03
N GLY A 100 5.15 -26.39 32.16
CA GLY A 100 5.32 -26.54 30.72
C GLY A 100 6.74 -26.18 30.26
N GLN A 101 7.42 -27.08 29.55
CA GLN A 101 8.60 -26.74 28.74
C GLN A 101 8.18 -25.80 27.61
N GLY A 102 8.10 -24.50 27.92
CA GLY A 102 7.96 -23.46 26.90
C GLY A 102 9.22 -23.45 26.03
N SER A 103 9.04 -23.61 24.72
CA SER A 103 10.09 -23.29 23.74
C SER A 103 10.53 -21.84 23.96
N ASN A 104 11.80 -21.65 24.35
CA ASN A 104 12.49 -20.36 24.57
C ASN A 104 12.68 -19.88 26.03
N GLY A 105 12.57 -20.75 27.05
CA GLY A 105 13.12 -20.45 28.39
C GLY A 105 12.23 -19.62 29.33
N CYS A 106 11.02 -19.26 28.90
CA CYS A 106 10.04 -18.51 29.69
C CYS A 106 8.84 -19.39 30.08
N GLY A 107 9.03 -20.21 31.11
CA GLY A 107 8.03 -21.18 31.58
C GLY A 107 8.40 -21.83 32.91
N ALA A 108 9.31 -21.23 33.67
CA ALA A 108 9.83 -21.81 34.91
C ALA A 108 8.97 -21.44 36.13
N VAL A 109 8.30 -20.29 36.10
CA VAL A 109 7.46 -19.79 37.20
C VAL A 109 6.22 -19.13 36.63
N ALA A 110 5.05 -19.50 37.13
CA ALA A 110 3.79 -18.83 36.83
C ALA A 110 3.68 -17.54 37.65
N GLY A 111 3.29 -16.44 37.00
CA GLY A 111 2.94 -15.18 37.67
C GLY A 111 1.65 -15.29 38.50
N PRO A 112 1.26 -14.22 39.22
CA PRO A 112 0.10 -14.26 40.11
C PRO A 112 -1.21 -14.52 39.35
N PRO A 113 -2.18 -15.22 39.96
CA PRO A 113 -3.49 -15.46 39.35
C PRO A 113 -4.22 -14.15 39.08
N LYS A 114 -5.01 -14.12 38.01
CA LYS A 114 -5.84 -12.97 37.63
C LYS A 114 -7.31 -13.34 37.66
N HIS A 115 -8.09 -12.49 38.33
CA HIS A 115 -9.53 -12.67 38.42
C HIS A 115 -10.23 -12.38 37.09
N LEU A 116 -11.32 -13.10 36.85
CA LEU A 116 -12.15 -12.87 35.68
C LEU A 116 -12.91 -11.55 35.84
N ARG A 117 -12.97 -10.77 34.76
CA ARG A 117 -13.79 -9.57 34.66
C ARG A 117 -14.94 -9.84 33.71
N LEU A 118 -16.17 -9.78 34.22
CA LEU A 118 -17.35 -9.89 33.37
C LEU A 118 -17.41 -8.68 32.42
N MET A 119 -17.41 -8.95 31.13
CA MET A 119 -17.56 -7.92 30.10
C MET A 119 -19.00 -7.79 29.64
N PHE A 120 -19.71 -8.92 29.58
CA PHE A 120 -21.03 -8.99 29.00
C PHE A 120 -21.77 -10.22 29.55
N ASP A 121 -23.02 -10.04 29.98
CA ASP A 121 -23.91 -11.10 30.45
C ASP A 121 -25.34 -10.74 30.06
N MET A 122 -25.83 -11.32 28.96
CA MET A 122 -27.23 -11.21 28.54
C MET A 122 -27.61 -12.42 27.64
N PHE A 123 -28.88 -12.83 27.68
CA PHE A 123 -29.49 -13.89 26.83
C PHE A 123 -28.79 -15.23 26.94
N ASP A 124 -28.66 -15.67 28.19
CA ASP A 124 -28.02 -16.93 28.55
C ASP A 124 -26.59 -17.08 28.00
N THR A 125 -25.91 -16.00 27.64
CA THR A 125 -24.49 -16.00 27.22
C THR A 125 -23.71 -15.01 28.08
N ALA A 126 -22.55 -15.43 28.60
CA ALA A 126 -21.67 -14.59 29.40
C ALA A 126 -20.25 -14.59 28.84
N MET A 127 -19.62 -13.43 28.76
CA MET A 127 -18.22 -13.29 28.34
C MET A 127 -17.40 -12.63 29.45
N TYR A 128 -16.35 -13.33 29.85
CA TYR A 128 -15.39 -12.90 30.84
C TYR A 128 -14.03 -12.70 30.16
N THR A 129 -13.36 -11.61 30.50
CA THR A 129 -11.98 -11.35 30.10
C THR A 129 -11.07 -11.44 31.31
N VAL A 130 -9.84 -11.88 31.10
CA VAL A 130 -8.80 -11.89 32.12
C VAL A 130 -7.71 -10.89 31.71
N ASP A 131 -7.26 -10.07 32.66
CA ASP A 131 -6.04 -9.28 32.48
C ASP A 131 -4.86 -10.21 32.10
N PRO A 132 -3.89 -9.73 31.30
CA PRO A 132 -2.82 -10.58 30.80
C PRO A 132 -2.11 -11.35 31.91
N LEU A 133 -1.97 -12.66 31.72
CA LEU A 133 -1.22 -13.54 32.61
C LEU A 133 0.27 -13.48 32.26
N LEU A 134 1.12 -13.58 33.26
CA LEU A 134 2.58 -13.58 33.08
C LEU A 134 3.15 -14.96 33.38
N ALA A 135 4.13 -15.37 32.58
CA ALA A 135 5.06 -16.45 32.91
C ALA A 135 6.48 -15.89 32.91
N GLN A 136 7.31 -16.37 33.83
CA GLN A 136 8.65 -15.84 34.06
C GLN A 136 9.74 -16.90 33.78
N PRO A 137 10.92 -16.48 33.30
CA PRO A 137 12.08 -17.35 33.19
C PRO A 137 12.67 -17.65 34.58
N GLY A 138 13.51 -18.67 34.68
CA GLY A 138 14.16 -19.06 35.94
C GLY A 138 15.11 -17.99 36.50
N GLN A 139 15.66 -17.15 35.62
CA GLN A 139 16.46 -15.96 35.92
C GLN A 139 16.08 -14.87 34.91
N PRO A 140 16.03 -13.58 35.29
CA PRO A 140 15.78 -12.49 34.36
C PRO A 140 16.85 -12.43 33.26
N MET A 141 16.47 -11.99 32.07
CA MET A 141 17.37 -11.95 30.92
C MET A 141 18.48 -10.92 31.11
N SER A 142 19.66 -11.18 30.54
CA SER A 142 20.88 -10.39 30.78
C SER A 142 20.79 -8.92 30.34
N PHE A 143 19.81 -8.57 29.50
CA PHE A 143 19.57 -7.21 29.03
C PHE A 143 18.66 -6.40 29.97
N CYS A 144 18.03 -7.03 30.97
CA CYS A 144 17.22 -6.37 31.97
C CYS A 144 18.14 -5.62 32.96
N SER A 145 18.05 -4.28 32.97
CA SER A 145 18.94 -3.43 33.76
C SER A 145 18.62 -3.51 35.26
N ASN A 146 19.59 -3.94 36.07
CA ASN A 146 19.48 -4.00 37.53
C ASN A 146 19.27 -2.59 38.14
N ALA A 147 18.04 -2.24 38.51
CA ALA A 147 17.78 -1.15 39.44
C ALA A 147 17.98 -1.65 40.89
N ALA A 148 19.23 -1.62 41.37
CA ALA A 148 19.51 -1.69 42.81
C ALA A 148 19.72 -0.26 43.36
N PRO A 149 19.21 0.09 44.57
CA PRO A 149 19.39 1.42 45.14
C PRO A 149 20.85 1.68 45.57
N PRO A 150 21.28 2.96 45.67
CA PRO A 150 22.67 3.32 45.89
C PRO A 150 23.10 3.09 47.34
N ASN A 151 24.23 2.40 47.53
CA ASN A 151 24.96 2.40 48.80
C ASN A 151 25.82 3.67 48.94
N PRO A 152 26.05 4.16 50.17
CA PRO A 152 26.62 5.47 50.44
C PRO A 152 28.12 5.57 50.13
N VAL A 153 28.50 6.76 49.65
CA VAL A 153 29.86 7.18 49.28
C VAL A 153 30.79 7.20 50.50
N SER A 154 32.02 6.73 50.30
CA SER A 154 33.18 7.06 51.15
C SER A 154 34.34 7.58 50.28
N PRO A 155 35.12 8.57 50.73
CA PRO A 155 36.03 9.34 49.88
C PRO A 155 37.39 8.65 49.74
N SER A 156 37.98 8.70 48.54
CA SER A 156 39.40 8.36 48.35
C SER A 156 40.08 9.26 47.30
N ASN A 157 41.38 9.43 47.50
CA ASN A 157 42.27 10.55 47.14
C ASN A 157 42.56 10.78 45.64
N PRO A 158 43.08 11.98 45.26
CA PRO A 158 43.33 12.35 43.87
C PRO A 158 44.50 11.56 43.21
N PRO A 159 44.49 11.39 41.88
CA PRO A 159 45.46 10.57 41.17
C PRO A 159 46.80 11.28 40.91
N PRO A 160 47.92 10.55 40.74
CA PRO A 160 49.22 11.12 40.39
C PRO A 160 49.35 11.40 38.88
N VAL A 161 50.07 12.47 38.57
CA VAL A 161 50.41 12.98 37.23
C VAL A 161 51.52 12.13 36.59
N MET A 162 51.38 11.76 35.31
CA MET A 162 52.46 11.18 34.50
C MET A 162 52.99 12.19 33.46
N PRO A 163 54.32 12.21 33.18
CA PRO A 163 54.96 13.18 32.27
C PRO A 163 54.90 12.75 30.78
N PRO A 164 55.08 13.71 29.84
CA PRO A 164 54.90 13.48 28.40
C PRO A 164 56.11 12.79 27.74
N PRO A 165 55.93 12.07 26.61
CA PRO A 165 57.03 11.50 25.85
C PRO A 165 57.66 12.53 24.89
N ALA A 166 58.98 12.38 24.68
CA ALA A 166 59.85 13.24 23.88
C ALA A 166 59.71 13.02 22.35
N PRO A 167 60.17 13.97 21.50
CA PRO A 167 59.88 13.99 20.06
C PRO A 167 60.91 13.23 19.22
N GLN A 168 60.44 12.54 18.17
CA GLN A 168 61.28 11.99 17.09
C GLN A 168 60.94 12.65 15.75
N GLN A 169 61.99 12.96 14.97
CA GLN A 169 61.95 13.65 13.67
C GLN A 169 61.58 12.71 12.50
N PRO A 170 61.11 13.26 11.35
CA PRO A 170 60.49 12.47 10.29
C PRO A 170 61.47 11.97 9.22
N VAL A 171 61.20 10.78 8.68
CA VAL A 171 61.80 10.28 7.43
C VAL A 171 60.67 10.02 6.42
N PRO A 172 60.82 10.40 5.13
CA PRO A 172 59.72 10.38 4.16
C PRO A 172 59.46 8.96 3.64
N GLN A 173 58.19 8.53 3.63
CA GLN A 173 57.75 7.33 2.92
C GLN A 173 56.84 7.70 1.74
N LEU A 174 57.11 7.06 0.60
CA LEU A 174 56.41 7.18 -0.68
C LEU A 174 54.89 6.97 -0.52
N PRO A 175 54.05 7.60 -1.39
CA PRO A 175 52.61 7.39 -1.33
C PRO A 175 52.29 5.90 -1.48
N PRO A 176 51.41 5.34 -0.62
CA PRO A 176 50.90 4.00 -0.84
C PRO A 176 50.19 3.97 -2.20
N MET A 177 50.50 2.96 -3.02
CA MET A 177 49.64 2.65 -4.16
C MET A 177 48.20 2.46 -3.65
N PRO A 178 47.18 2.97 -4.35
CA PRO A 178 45.81 2.70 -3.99
C PRO A 178 45.61 1.18 -3.89
N PRO A 179 44.96 0.65 -2.83
CA PRO A 179 44.58 -0.75 -2.81
C PRO A 179 43.73 -1.03 -4.05
N ALA A 180 44.07 -2.08 -4.81
CA ALA A 180 43.23 -2.55 -5.90
C ALA A 180 41.83 -2.84 -5.34
N PRO A 181 40.79 -2.13 -5.75
CA PRO A 181 39.49 -2.27 -5.13
C PRO A 181 38.81 -3.53 -5.69
N PHE A 182 38.52 -4.46 -4.78
CA PHE A 182 37.56 -5.56 -4.90
C PHE A 182 37.96 -6.75 -5.79
N LEU A 183 38.67 -7.72 -5.20
CA LEU A 183 38.56 -9.14 -5.56
C LEU A 183 37.59 -9.82 -4.57
N GLU A 184 36.38 -9.27 -4.44
CA GLU A 184 35.35 -9.83 -3.56
C GLU A 184 34.26 -10.52 -4.40
N ALA A 185 34.15 -11.84 -4.17
CA ALA A 185 33.22 -12.84 -4.70
C ALA A 185 32.11 -12.41 -5.70
N SER A 186 32.10 -13.03 -6.89
CA SER A 186 31.15 -12.76 -7.98
C SER A 186 30.58 -14.04 -8.56
N ALA A 187 29.82 -14.81 -7.77
CA ALA A 187 28.91 -15.81 -8.29
C ALA A 187 27.50 -15.21 -8.30
N CYS A 188 27.27 -14.26 -9.21
CA CYS A 188 26.00 -13.54 -9.32
C CYS A 188 25.17 -14.04 -10.50
N PRO A 189 23.85 -14.21 -10.33
CA PRO A 189 22.97 -14.62 -11.43
C PRO A 189 22.80 -13.47 -12.45
N TYR A 190 22.35 -13.80 -13.65
CA TYR A 190 22.34 -12.87 -14.79
C TYR A 190 21.52 -11.59 -14.51
N GLN A 191 20.47 -11.67 -13.68
CA GLN A 191 19.63 -10.54 -13.30
C GLN A 191 20.45 -9.43 -12.63
N GLN A 192 21.40 -9.80 -11.77
CA GLN A 192 22.24 -8.85 -11.05
C GLN A 192 23.17 -8.10 -12.02
N TRP A 193 23.73 -8.79 -13.02
CA TRP A 193 24.59 -8.21 -14.07
C TRP A 193 23.82 -7.27 -15.02
N MET A 194 22.50 -7.42 -15.09
CA MET A 194 21.62 -6.61 -15.91
C MET A 194 21.06 -5.38 -15.19
N MET A 195 21.35 -5.19 -13.91
CA MET A 195 20.94 -3.99 -13.19
C MET A 195 21.82 -2.78 -13.58
N PRO A 196 21.24 -1.60 -13.86
CA PRO A 196 22.02 -0.40 -14.23
C PRO A 196 23.07 -0.01 -13.19
N GLU A 197 22.73 -0.16 -11.92
CA GLU A 197 23.59 0.08 -10.76
C GLU A 197 24.81 -0.85 -10.65
N HIS A 198 24.88 -1.92 -11.45
CA HIS A 198 26.01 -2.84 -11.51
C HIS A 198 26.78 -2.75 -12.85
N ARG A 199 26.48 -1.76 -13.68
CA ARG A 199 27.11 -1.64 -15.01
C ARG A 199 28.63 -1.42 -14.94
N CYS A 200 29.15 -0.86 -13.84
CA CYS A 200 30.61 -0.67 -13.67
C CYS A 200 31.41 -1.99 -13.52
N TYR A 201 30.74 -3.12 -13.28
CA TYR A 201 31.41 -4.44 -13.23
C TYR A 201 31.65 -5.05 -14.62
N TRP A 202 31.09 -4.47 -15.69
CA TRP A 202 31.37 -4.85 -17.09
C TRP A 202 32.72 -4.29 -17.56
N LYS A 203 33.82 -4.80 -16.97
CA LYS A 203 35.18 -4.24 -17.15
C LYS A 203 35.94 -4.80 -18.35
N VAL A 204 35.78 -6.09 -18.64
CA VAL A 204 36.55 -6.80 -19.69
C VAL A 204 35.81 -6.86 -21.01
N VAL A 205 34.47 -6.87 -20.95
CA VAL A 205 33.56 -6.81 -22.08
C VAL A 205 32.46 -5.82 -21.73
N THR A 206 31.90 -5.16 -22.75
CA THR A 206 30.77 -4.23 -22.59
C THR A 206 29.45 -4.89 -22.99
N PRO A 207 28.30 -4.36 -22.55
CA PRO A 207 26.99 -4.85 -23.00
C PRO A 207 26.85 -4.92 -24.53
N ASP A 208 27.48 -4.01 -25.25
CA ASP A 208 27.44 -3.90 -26.71
C ASP A 208 28.46 -4.81 -27.43
N THR A 209 29.34 -5.46 -26.68
CA THR A 209 30.30 -6.43 -27.23
C THR A 209 29.55 -7.55 -27.93
N LYS A 210 30.00 -7.93 -29.13
CA LYS A 210 29.32 -8.96 -29.94
C LYS A 210 29.60 -10.36 -29.40
N VAL A 211 28.58 -11.22 -29.39
CA VAL A 211 28.69 -12.65 -29.01
C VAL A 211 29.74 -13.35 -29.87
N ALA A 212 29.80 -13.03 -31.17
CA ALA A 212 30.79 -13.58 -32.10
C ALA A 212 32.24 -13.23 -31.72
N VAL A 213 32.48 -12.05 -31.14
CA VAL A 213 33.82 -11.61 -30.70
C VAL A 213 34.27 -12.37 -29.46
N VAL A 214 33.32 -12.74 -28.59
CA VAL A 214 33.61 -13.34 -27.27
C VAL A 214 33.64 -14.85 -27.32
N PHE A 215 32.67 -15.47 -28.01
CA PHE A 215 32.50 -16.91 -28.06
C PHE A 215 32.93 -17.55 -29.39
N GLY A 216 33.30 -16.74 -30.39
CA GLY A 216 33.89 -17.20 -31.65
C GLY A 216 32.88 -17.66 -32.70
N LEU A 217 33.40 -18.27 -33.77
CA LEU A 217 32.65 -18.56 -35.01
C LEU A 217 31.49 -19.54 -34.84
N ILE A 218 31.60 -20.50 -33.92
CA ILE A 218 30.52 -21.48 -33.66
C ILE A 218 29.30 -20.76 -33.06
N ALA A 219 29.53 -19.89 -32.08
CA ALA A 219 28.48 -19.05 -31.51
C ALA A 219 27.92 -18.06 -32.55
N ALA A 220 28.77 -17.47 -33.39
CA ALA A 220 28.33 -16.58 -34.48
C ALA A 220 27.39 -17.30 -35.47
N HIS A 221 27.70 -18.54 -35.83
CA HIS A 221 26.84 -19.34 -36.71
C HIS A 221 25.49 -19.64 -36.09
N LYS A 222 25.44 -19.86 -34.77
CA LYS A 222 24.20 -20.20 -34.07
C LYS A 222 23.33 -18.98 -33.73
N TYR A 223 23.94 -17.87 -33.30
CA TYR A 223 23.24 -16.71 -32.75
C TYR A 223 23.22 -15.48 -33.67
N GLY A 224 23.95 -15.54 -34.78
CA GLY A 224 24.20 -14.39 -35.66
C GLY A 224 25.43 -13.59 -35.25
N THR A 225 26.00 -12.84 -36.21
CA THR A 225 27.21 -12.03 -36.01
C THR A 225 26.96 -10.73 -35.25
N ASP A 226 25.74 -10.19 -35.32
CA ASP A 226 25.38 -8.89 -34.76
C ASP A 226 24.80 -8.94 -33.34
N MET A 227 24.56 -10.14 -32.81
CA MET A 227 24.06 -10.35 -31.45
C MET A 227 25.02 -9.74 -30.42
N THR A 228 24.54 -8.84 -29.56
CA THR A 228 25.35 -8.33 -28.44
C THR A 228 25.25 -9.23 -27.21
N LEU A 229 26.22 -9.16 -26.31
CA LEU A 229 26.17 -9.86 -25.02
C LEU A 229 24.91 -9.47 -24.24
N TRP A 230 24.53 -8.19 -24.26
CA TRP A 230 23.31 -7.69 -23.62
C TRP A 230 22.03 -8.32 -24.18
N GLN A 231 21.91 -8.39 -25.51
CA GLN A 231 20.79 -9.08 -26.17
C GLN A 231 20.81 -10.57 -25.84
N GLY A 232 22.00 -11.18 -25.76
CA GLY A 232 22.18 -12.57 -25.37
C GLY A 232 21.66 -12.88 -23.97
N MET A 233 21.80 -11.95 -23.01
CA MET A 233 21.34 -12.14 -21.63
C MET A 233 19.83 -12.04 -21.45
N ARG A 234 19.09 -11.46 -22.41
CA ARG A 234 17.62 -11.33 -22.37
C ARG A 234 16.86 -12.57 -22.84
N GLY A 235 17.55 -13.57 -23.39
CA GLY A 235 16.91 -14.77 -23.92
C GLY A 235 16.24 -15.64 -22.84
N ARG A 236 14.97 -16.02 -23.05
CA ARG A 236 14.21 -16.99 -22.22
C ARG A 236 13.49 -18.02 -23.12
N GLY A 237 13.15 -19.19 -22.57
CA GLY A 237 12.26 -20.19 -23.22
C GLY A 237 12.90 -21.15 -24.23
N ASP A 238 14.11 -20.88 -24.74
CA ASP A 238 14.83 -21.77 -25.68
C ASP A 238 16.19 -22.24 -25.10
N PRO A 239 16.56 -23.54 -25.20
CA PRO A 239 17.80 -24.06 -24.63
C PRO A 239 19.07 -23.34 -25.08
N TYR A 240 19.14 -22.89 -26.34
CA TYR A 240 20.31 -22.19 -26.86
C TYR A 240 20.38 -20.74 -26.37
N ARG A 241 19.23 -20.07 -26.24
CA ARG A 241 19.11 -18.76 -25.60
C ARG A 241 19.47 -18.81 -24.12
N THR A 242 19.04 -19.86 -23.41
CA THR A 242 19.43 -20.10 -22.02
C THR A 242 20.93 -20.35 -21.90
N LEU A 243 21.51 -21.19 -22.76
CA LEU A 243 22.97 -21.40 -22.79
C LEU A 243 23.73 -20.09 -22.98
N LEU A 244 23.31 -19.23 -23.91
CA LEU A 244 23.96 -17.96 -24.20
C LEU A 244 23.92 -17.01 -22.99
N ARG A 245 22.76 -16.87 -22.35
CA ARG A 245 22.58 -16.05 -21.14
C ARG A 245 23.45 -16.53 -20.00
N GLU A 246 23.39 -17.82 -19.69
CA GLU A 246 24.13 -18.39 -18.55
C GLU A 246 25.64 -18.43 -18.81
N ALA A 247 26.09 -18.66 -20.05
CA ALA A 247 27.50 -18.59 -20.42
C ALA A 247 28.04 -17.16 -20.39
N THR A 248 27.26 -16.17 -20.85
CA THR A 248 27.64 -14.75 -20.74
C THR A 248 27.80 -14.33 -19.27
N THR A 249 26.88 -14.81 -18.42
CA THR A 249 26.92 -14.56 -16.97
C THR A 249 28.11 -15.25 -16.31
N ALA A 250 28.37 -16.51 -16.66
CA ALA A 250 29.53 -17.26 -16.17
C ALA A 250 30.84 -16.62 -16.59
N LEU A 251 30.90 -16.05 -17.81
CA LEU A 251 32.07 -15.32 -18.29
C LEU A 251 32.32 -14.05 -17.44
N LEU A 252 31.28 -13.25 -17.20
CA LEU A 252 31.38 -12.03 -16.39
C LEU A 252 31.81 -12.36 -14.94
N ASN A 253 31.19 -13.39 -14.34
CA ASN A 253 31.57 -13.92 -13.04
C ASN A 253 33.03 -14.40 -13.01
N SER A 254 33.48 -15.12 -14.05
CA SER A 254 34.86 -15.64 -14.12
C SER A 254 35.94 -14.56 -14.22
N TYR A 255 35.61 -13.38 -14.78
CA TYR A 255 36.53 -12.24 -14.82
C TYR A 255 36.58 -11.44 -13.52
N ASN A 256 35.54 -11.53 -12.70
CA ASN A 256 35.41 -10.73 -11.47
C ASN A 256 35.71 -11.55 -10.20
N SER A 257 35.85 -12.88 -10.29
CA SER A 257 36.26 -13.71 -9.16
C SER A 257 37.15 -14.88 -9.56
N VAL A 258 38.33 -14.93 -8.93
CA VAL A 258 39.24 -16.08 -8.98
C VAL A 258 38.71 -17.32 -8.25
N GLN A 259 37.62 -17.17 -7.48
CA GLN A 259 36.96 -18.28 -6.77
C GLN A 259 35.79 -18.87 -7.59
N PHE A 260 35.45 -18.27 -8.73
CA PHE A 260 34.43 -18.81 -9.62
C PHE A 260 34.93 -20.12 -10.28
N PRO A 261 34.10 -21.18 -10.35
CA PRO A 261 34.57 -22.52 -10.70
C PRO A 261 34.99 -22.67 -12.17
N TYR A 262 34.62 -21.73 -13.04
CA TYR A 262 35.07 -21.70 -14.43
C TYR A 262 36.08 -20.58 -14.64
N HIS A 263 37.23 -20.91 -15.23
CA HIS A 263 38.12 -19.93 -15.83
C HIS A 263 37.46 -19.31 -17.08
N PRO A 264 37.68 -18.03 -17.44
CA PRO A 264 37.05 -17.41 -18.63
C PRO A 264 37.21 -18.21 -19.93
N LEU A 265 38.41 -18.74 -20.19
CA LEU A 265 38.66 -19.62 -21.34
C LEU A 265 37.88 -20.94 -21.25
N GLY A 266 37.67 -21.46 -20.04
CA GLY A 266 36.85 -22.64 -19.79
C GLY A 266 35.39 -22.39 -20.12
N VAL A 267 34.83 -21.21 -19.79
CA VAL A 267 33.45 -20.84 -20.15
C VAL A 267 33.28 -20.85 -21.67
N ILE A 268 34.21 -20.26 -22.41
CA ILE A 268 34.18 -20.22 -23.88
C ILE A 268 34.27 -21.63 -24.48
N GLN A 269 35.17 -22.48 -23.96
CA GLN A 269 35.32 -23.87 -24.43
C GLN A 269 34.06 -24.69 -24.19
N HIS A 270 33.49 -24.65 -22.99
CA HIS A 270 32.28 -25.41 -22.65
C HIS A 270 31.07 -24.95 -23.46
N MET A 271 30.93 -23.64 -23.70
CA MET A 271 29.90 -23.12 -24.60
C MET A 271 30.08 -23.65 -26.03
N ASN A 272 31.29 -23.59 -26.59
CA ASN A 272 31.53 -24.05 -27.95
C ASN A 272 31.37 -25.56 -28.11
N TRP A 273 31.81 -26.37 -27.15
CA TRP A 273 31.54 -27.82 -27.14
C TRP A 273 30.06 -28.14 -27.04
N ALA A 274 29.32 -27.41 -26.21
CA ALA A 274 27.88 -27.57 -26.10
C ALA A 274 27.17 -27.27 -27.43
N LEU A 275 27.59 -26.21 -28.14
CA LEU A 275 27.04 -25.82 -29.44
C LEU A 275 27.37 -26.79 -30.58
N MET A 276 28.45 -27.55 -30.48
CA MET A 276 28.78 -28.64 -31.42
C MET A 276 28.11 -29.97 -31.05
N GLY A 277 27.53 -30.06 -29.85
CA GLY A 277 26.86 -31.25 -29.34
C GLY A 277 25.36 -31.29 -29.64
N SER A 278 24.66 -32.21 -28.96
CA SER A 278 23.20 -32.30 -29.01
C SER A 278 22.53 -31.22 -28.15
N THR A 279 21.23 -30.95 -28.39
CA THR A 279 20.41 -30.07 -27.52
C THR A 279 20.45 -30.50 -26.04
N ARG A 280 20.60 -31.80 -25.76
CA ARG A 280 20.79 -32.31 -24.40
C ARG A 280 22.11 -31.81 -23.78
N HIS A 281 23.20 -31.76 -24.54
CA HIS A 281 24.47 -31.19 -24.07
C HIS A 281 24.35 -29.67 -23.83
N VAL A 282 23.67 -28.94 -24.73
CA VAL A 282 23.34 -27.51 -24.55
C VAL A 282 22.64 -27.26 -23.24
N LEU A 283 21.60 -28.03 -22.93
CA LEU A 283 20.84 -27.90 -21.70
C LEU A 283 21.69 -28.24 -20.46
N HIS A 284 22.45 -29.34 -20.50
CA HIS A 284 23.32 -29.71 -19.37
C HIS A 284 24.38 -28.64 -19.08
N THR A 285 25.00 -28.08 -20.12
CA THR A 285 26.00 -27.00 -19.95
C THR A 285 25.35 -25.72 -19.44
N ALA A 286 24.16 -25.35 -19.94
CA ALA A 286 23.42 -24.19 -19.44
C ALA A 286 23.07 -24.34 -17.95
N LEU A 287 22.58 -25.51 -17.54
CA LEU A 287 22.29 -25.82 -16.13
C LEU A 287 23.55 -25.78 -15.26
N SER A 288 24.68 -26.22 -15.80
CA SER A 288 25.96 -26.22 -15.08
C SER A 288 26.47 -24.80 -14.85
N PHE A 289 26.34 -23.91 -15.84
CA PHE A 289 26.63 -22.49 -15.66
C PHE A 289 25.65 -21.83 -14.70
N MET A 290 24.36 -22.11 -14.82
CA MET A 290 23.33 -21.55 -13.94
C MET A 290 23.60 -21.87 -12.47
N ARG A 291 24.00 -23.12 -12.14
CA ARG A 291 24.40 -23.53 -10.78
C ARG A 291 25.65 -22.81 -10.29
N ALA A 292 26.64 -22.62 -11.16
CA ALA A 292 27.84 -21.87 -10.80
C ALA A 292 27.52 -20.38 -10.58
N ASN A 293 26.67 -19.80 -11.43
CA ASN A 293 26.24 -18.40 -11.35
C ASN A 293 25.40 -18.11 -10.10
N SER A 294 24.75 -19.11 -9.49
CA SER A 294 24.05 -18.98 -8.22
C SER A 294 24.95 -19.19 -6.99
N GLY A 295 26.25 -19.44 -7.18
CA GLY A 295 27.19 -19.74 -6.10
C GLY A 295 27.03 -21.14 -5.49
N THR A 296 26.10 -21.95 -6.01
CA THR A 296 25.78 -23.27 -5.45
C THR A 296 26.94 -24.24 -5.62
N GLY A 297 27.47 -24.75 -4.49
CA GLY A 297 28.61 -25.67 -4.47
C GLY A 297 29.98 -25.01 -4.62
N THR A 298 30.07 -23.69 -4.42
CA THR A 298 31.32 -22.92 -4.48
C THR A 298 31.47 -22.05 -3.22
N ASN A 299 32.69 -21.61 -2.90
CA ASN A 299 32.94 -20.65 -1.81
C ASN A 299 32.65 -19.19 -2.22
N ALA A 300 32.23 -18.95 -3.47
CA ALA A 300 31.91 -17.63 -3.98
C ALA A 300 30.42 -17.31 -3.74
N THR A 301 30.15 -16.19 -3.07
CA THR A 301 28.81 -15.62 -2.91
C THR A 301 28.60 -14.45 -3.87
N CYS A 302 27.35 -14.09 -4.19
CA CYS A 302 27.10 -12.89 -4.99
C CYS A 302 27.31 -11.64 -4.13
N ARG A 303 28.31 -10.82 -4.46
CA ARG A 303 28.51 -9.49 -3.86
C ARG A 303 28.65 -8.43 -4.95
N PHE A 304 27.58 -7.70 -5.18
CA PHE A 304 27.65 -6.42 -5.86
C PHE A 304 27.41 -5.30 -4.86
N THR A 305 28.30 -4.32 -4.86
CA THR A 305 28.00 -3.00 -4.31
C THR A 305 27.57 -2.09 -5.45
N SER A 306 26.44 -1.41 -5.27
CA SER A 306 25.96 -0.39 -6.21
C SER A 306 27.11 0.55 -6.57
N CYS A 307 27.35 0.72 -7.86
CA CYS A 307 28.34 1.65 -8.38
C CYS A 307 27.92 3.06 -7.94
N LYS A 308 28.55 3.62 -6.90
CA LYS A 308 28.27 4.98 -6.42
C LYS A 308 28.36 5.96 -7.59
N SER A 309 27.22 6.45 -8.06
CA SER A 309 27.11 7.65 -8.88
C SER A 309 26.56 8.78 -8.05
N ASP A 310 27.13 9.96 -8.26
CA ASP A 310 26.89 11.26 -7.63
C ASP A 310 25.49 11.84 -7.92
N HIS A 311 24.44 11.04 -7.70
CA HIS A 311 23.05 11.43 -7.91
C HIS A 311 22.30 11.41 -6.58
N GLN A 312 22.60 12.40 -5.73
CA GLN A 312 21.63 12.88 -4.77
C GLN A 312 20.40 13.43 -5.50
N GLY A 313 19.22 12.88 -5.19
CA GLY A 313 17.98 13.66 -5.14
C GLY A 313 17.29 14.05 -6.45
N ARG A 314 17.26 13.21 -7.49
CA ARG A 314 16.27 13.40 -8.57
C ARG A 314 15.18 12.33 -8.52
N THR A 315 14.08 12.67 -7.87
CA THR A 315 12.75 12.16 -8.23
C THR A 315 12.61 12.33 -9.74
N ALA A 316 12.24 11.27 -10.46
CA ALA A 316 11.99 11.34 -11.90
C ALA A 316 10.85 12.35 -12.14
N ARG A 317 11.19 13.61 -12.41
CA ARG A 317 10.28 14.60 -13.01
C ARG A 317 10.02 14.15 -14.44
N ILE A 318 8.83 14.47 -14.98
CA ILE A 318 8.56 14.43 -16.41
C ILE A 318 9.46 15.51 -17.09
N HIS A 319 10.74 15.20 -17.26
CA HIS A 319 11.68 16.03 -18.02
C HIS A 319 12.10 15.32 -19.29
N ARG A 320 12.07 16.13 -20.35
CA ARG A 320 12.09 15.82 -21.79
C ARG A 320 13.45 15.37 -22.33
N GLU A 321 14.24 14.57 -21.60
CA GLU A 321 15.57 14.16 -22.06
C GLU A 321 15.71 12.64 -22.28
N GLU A 322 15.81 12.28 -23.57
CA GLU A 322 16.66 11.24 -24.18
C GLU A 322 16.84 9.86 -23.50
N ALA A 323 15.81 9.32 -22.86
CA ALA A 323 15.73 7.88 -22.63
C ALA A 323 14.90 7.23 -23.75
N HIS A 324 15.47 6.23 -24.46
CA HIS A 324 14.64 5.26 -25.18
C HIS A 324 13.54 4.75 -24.21
N LEU A 325 12.25 4.68 -24.58
CA LEU A 325 11.15 4.33 -23.66
C LEU A 325 10.99 2.83 -23.37
N PRO A 326 11.53 1.84 -24.14
CA PRO A 326 11.46 0.44 -23.72
C PRO A 326 12.14 0.21 -22.35
N PRO A 327 13.28 0.86 -22.03
CA PRO A 327 13.84 0.92 -20.68
C PRO A 327 12.88 1.32 -19.55
N LEU A 328 11.89 2.19 -19.78
CA LEU A 328 11.02 2.70 -18.72
C LEU A 328 9.90 1.72 -18.37
N VAL A 329 9.24 1.15 -19.37
CA VAL A 329 8.19 0.13 -19.14
C VAL A 329 8.81 -1.15 -18.58
N ASP A 330 9.94 -1.60 -19.13
CA ASP A 330 10.68 -2.74 -18.59
C ASP A 330 11.10 -2.52 -17.13
N TYR A 331 11.54 -1.30 -16.78
CA TYR A 331 11.89 -0.95 -15.41
C TYR A 331 10.72 -1.13 -14.44
N TYR A 332 9.52 -0.62 -14.78
CA TYR A 332 8.35 -0.76 -13.92
C TYR A 332 7.83 -2.19 -13.87
N LEU A 333 7.87 -2.94 -14.97
CA LEU A 333 7.52 -4.36 -14.98
C LEU A 333 8.43 -5.17 -14.05
N ASN A 334 9.74 -4.91 -14.07
CA ASN A 334 10.69 -5.55 -13.13
C ASN A 334 10.42 -5.15 -11.67
N ARG A 335 10.08 -3.88 -11.41
CA ARG A 335 9.67 -3.41 -10.07
C ARG A 335 8.43 -4.16 -9.59
N ILE A 336 7.40 -4.29 -10.43
CA ILE A 336 6.18 -5.04 -10.14
C ILE A 336 6.53 -6.50 -9.85
N GLU A 337 7.32 -7.16 -10.68
CA GLU A 337 7.75 -8.56 -10.47
C GLU A 337 8.43 -8.74 -9.10
N SER A 338 9.29 -7.78 -8.70
CA SER A 338 10.05 -7.85 -7.46
C SER A 338 9.26 -7.51 -6.19
N LEU A 339 8.36 -6.51 -6.24
CA LEU A 339 7.73 -5.94 -5.04
C LEU A 339 6.28 -6.37 -4.86
N ASN A 340 5.57 -6.68 -5.94
CA ASN A 340 4.16 -7.00 -5.88
C ASN A 340 3.81 -8.30 -5.14
N PRO A 341 4.68 -9.34 -5.07
CA PRO A 341 4.43 -10.51 -4.20
C PRO A 341 4.20 -10.12 -2.74
N GLU A 342 4.85 -9.06 -2.27
CA GLU A 342 4.72 -8.56 -0.90
C GLU A 342 3.66 -7.47 -0.79
N LEU A 343 3.65 -6.52 -1.74
CA LEU A 343 2.79 -5.33 -1.67
C LEU A 343 1.37 -5.53 -2.18
N ARG A 344 1.14 -6.51 -3.07
CA ARG A 344 -0.17 -6.90 -3.62
C ARG A 344 -0.99 -5.71 -4.16
N SER A 345 -0.29 -4.77 -4.79
CA SER A 345 -0.85 -3.50 -5.28
C SER A 345 -1.26 -3.51 -6.75
N VAL A 346 -0.73 -4.45 -7.53
CA VAL A 346 -1.03 -4.65 -8.95
C VAL A 346 -1.76 -5.99 -9.09
N ILE A 347 -3.02 -5.94 -9.53
CA ILE A 347 -3.87 -7.12 -9.66
C ILE A 347 -3.66 -7.82 -11.00
N GLU A 348 -3.29 -7.09 -12.05
CA GLU A 348 -3.08 -7.63 -13.38
C GLU A 348 -2.10 -6.75 -14.17
N VAL A 349 -1.15 -7.36 -14.88
CA VAL A 349 -0.21 -6.65 -15.77
C VAL A 349 -0.71 -6.80 -17.20
N ASN A 350 -0.63 -5.72 -17.99
CA ASN A 350 -1.03 -5.75 -19.38
C ASN A 350 0.00 -6.52 -20.22
N PRO A 351 -0.35 -7.67 -20.83
CA PRO A 351 0.60 -8.43 -21.64
C PRO A 351 1.08 -7.66 -22.87
N ASP A 352 0.34 -6.64 -23.31
CA ASP A 352 0.69 -5.82 -24.47
C ASP A 352 1.42 -4.52 -24.07
N ALA A 353 1.77 -4.31 -22.78
CA ALA A 353 2.41 -3.07 -22.31
C ALA A 353 3.72 -2.73 -23.03
N VAL A 354 4.60 -3.71 -23.24
CA VAL A 354 5.88 -3.50 -23.94
C VAL A 354 5.63 -3.12 -25.40
N HIS A 355 4.67 -3.77 -26.07
CA HIS A 355 4.31 -3.45 -27.44
C HIS A 355 3.66 -2.05 -27.56
N GLN A 356 2.87 -1.63 -26.57
CA GLN A 356 2.36 -0.27 -26.50
C GLN A 356 3.49 0.76 -26.36
N ALA A 357 4.54 0.44 -25.59
CA ALA A 357 5.73 1.26 -25.44
C ALA A 357 6.51 1.37 -26.75
N ASP A 358 6.80 0.24 -27.40
CA ASP A 358 7.50 0.20 -28.69
C ASP A 358 6.78 1.05 -29.75
N ARG A 359 5.44 1.00 -29.76
CA ARG A 359 4.64 1.85 -30.65
C ARG A 359 4.79 3.34 -30.31
N ALA A 360 4.76 3.69 -29.02
CA ALA A 360 4.98 5.07 -28.58
C ALA A 360 6.39 5.57 -28.94
N ASP A 361 7.41 4.71 -28.91
CA ASP A 361 8.76 5.03 -29.38
C ASP A 361 8.83 5.30 -30.88
N ILE A 362 8.21 4.43 -31.69
CA ILE A 362 8.14 4.61 -33.15
C ILE A 362 7.43 5.93 -33.50
N GLU A 363 6.30 6.21 -32.85
CA GLU A 363 5.56 7.47 -33.02
C GLU A 363 6.41 8.68 -32.62
N ARG A 364 7.30 8.52 -31.64
CA ARG A 364 8.26 9.54 -31.25
C ARG A 364 9.34 9.74 -32.33
N GLU A 365 9.91 8.69 -32.88
CA GLU A 365 10.96 8.81 -33.90
C GLU A 365 10.42 9.41 -35.20
N GLY A 366 9.16 9.11 -35.55
CA GLY A 366 8.52 9.58 -36.78
C GLY A 366 7.94 11.00 -36.75
N ASN A 367 7.88 11.66 -35.58
CA ASN A 367 7.15 12.92 -35.42
C ASN A 367 8.01 14.03 -34.79
N ASN A 368 8.27 15.10 -35.55
CA ASN A 368 9.02 16.30 -35.14
C ASN A 368 8.16 17.35 -34.38
N GLY A 369 6.87 17.09 -34.15
CA GLY A 369 5.95 17.99 -33.47
C GLY A 369 6.01 17.95 -31.93
N SER A 370 5.36 18.92 -31.27
CA SER A 370 5.12 18.88 -29.82
C SER A 370 4.17 17.73 -29.47
N ARG A 371 4.56 16.90 -28.51
CA ARG A 371 3.77 15.74 -28.07
C ARG A 371 2.97 16.03 -26.80
N PRO A 372 1.84 15.34 -26.59
CA PRO A 372 1.15 15.36 -25.30
C PRO A 372 2.08 14.95 -24.16
N ALA A 373 1.83 15.47 -22.96
CA ALA A 373 2.70 15.28 -21.81
C ALA A 373 2.84 13.81 -21.36
N LEU A 374 1.81 12.98 -21.64
CA LEU A 374 1.78 11.56 -21.25
C LEU A 374 2.25 10.59 -22.33
N HIS A 375 2.82 11.08 -23.45
CA HIS A 375 3.26 10.20 -24.54
C HIS A 375 4.34 9.21 -24.06
N GLY A 376 4.06 7.92 -24.15
CA GLY A 376 4.94 6.83 -23.68
C GLY A 376 4.97 6.63 -22.17
N ILE A 377 4.20 7.39 -21.39
CA ILE A 377 4.20 7.29 -19.92
C ILE A 377 3.36 6.08 -19.48
N PRO A 378 3.92 5.17 -18.65
CA PRO A 378 3.18 4.02 -18.13
C PRO A 378 2.20 4.42 -17.02
N VAL A 379 0.97 3.96 -17.14
CA VAL A 379 -0.14 4.25 -16.23
C VAL A 379 -0.78 2.95 -15.72
N LEU A 380 -0.99 2.85 -14.41
CA LEU A 380 -1.86 1.83 -13.82
C LEU A 380 -3.27 2.39 -13.64
N LEU A 381 -4.26 1.55 -13.91
CA LEU A 381 -5.67 1.89 -13.74
C LEU A 381 -6.23 1.12 -12.56
N LYS A 382 -6.93 1.76 -11.62
CA LYS A 382 -7.71 1.03 -10.60
C LYS A 382 -8.58 -0.04 -11.26
N ASP A 383 -8.70 -1.20 -10.63
CA ASP A 383 -9.33 -2.39 -11.23
C ASP A 383 -10.79 -2.18 -11.68
N SER A 384 -11.46 -1.15 -11.21
CA SER A 384 -12.81 -0.77 -11.65
C SER A 384 -12.90 0.01 -12.96
N ILE A 385 -11.77 0.47 -13.53
CA ILE A 385 -11.75 1.30 -14.74
C ILE A 385 -11.61 0.40 -15.97
N ALA A 386 -12.65 0.30 -16.81
CA ALA A 386 -12.66 -0.64 -17.93
C ALA A 386 -11.68 -0.27 -19.06
N THR A 387 -11.12 -1.31 -19.67
CA THR A 387 -10.34 -1.21 -20.91
C THR A 387 -10.73 -2.33 -21.86
N ARG A 388 -10.44 -2.17 -23.15
CA ARG A 388 -10.50 -3.21 -24.18
C ARG A 388 -9.22 -4.03 -24.33
N ASP A 389 -8.22 -3.80 -23.49
CA ASP A 389 -7.01 -4.62 -23.49
C ASP A 389 -7.30 -6.03 -23.01
N LYS A 390 -6.30 -6.91 -23.10
CA LYS A 390 -6.33 -8.26 -22.52
C LYS A 390 -6.17 -8.19 -20.99
N LEU A 391 -7.07 -7.47 -20.34
CA LEU A 391 -7.12 -7.19 -18.92
C LEU A 391 -8.54 -7.36 -18.41
N ASN A 392 -8.70 -7.78 -17.15
CA ASN A 392 -10.00 -7.80 -16.50
C ASN A 392 -10.35 -6.46 -15.86
N THR A 393 -11.63 -6.27 -15.53
CA THR A 393 -12.14 -5.13 -14.77
C THR A 393 -13.15 -5.66 -13.78
N THR A 394 -12.72 -5.85 -12.52
CA THR A 394 -13.44 -6.76 -11.61
C THR A 394 -13.88 -6.16 -10.30
N ALA A 395 -13.52 -4.89 -10.04
CA ALA A 395 -13.67 -4.27 -8.72
C ALA A 395 -13.09 -5.12 -7.57
N GLY A 396 -12.04 -5.92 -7.86
CA GLY A 396 -11.40 -6.84 -6.92
C GLY A 396 -12.05 -8.22 -6.75
N SER A 397 -13.23 -8.47 -7.30
CA SER A 397 -14.02 -9.70 -7.06
C SER A 397 -13.85 -10.74 -8.17
N TYR A 398 -13.92 -12.02 -7.82
CA TYR A 398 -13.93 -13.12 -8.79
C TYR A 398 -15.23 -13.19 -9.60
N ALA A 399 -16.33 -12.60 -9.12
CA ALA A 399 -17.63 -12.61 -9.80
C ALA A 399 -17.58 -11.99 -11.23
N LEU A 400 -16.67 -11.04 -11.44
CA LEU A 400 -16.47 -10.34 -12.71
C LEU A 400 -15.27 -10.86 -13.50
N LEU A 401 -14.57 -11.89 -13.04
CA LEU A 401 -13.43 -12.44 -13.77
C LEU A 401 -13.91 -13.00 -15.12
N GLY A 402 -13.30 -12.54 -16.22
CA GLY A 402 -13.72 -12.88 -17.58
C GLY A 402 -14.86 -12.03 -18.15
N ALA A 403 -15.37 -11.03 -17.41
CA ALA A 403 -16.28 -10.04 -17.98
C ALA A 403 -15.55 -9.17 -19.02
N VAL A 404 -16.21 -8.90 -20.15
CA VAL A 404 -15.64 -8.18 -21.29
C VAL A 404 -16.39 -6.88 -21.52
N ALA A 405 -15.71 -5.77 -21.24
CA ALA A 405 -16.22 -4.44 -21.49
C ALA A 405 -16.38 -4.19 -23.00
N PRO A 406 -17.45 -3.48 -23.42
CA PRO A 406 -17.68 -3.19 -24.84
C PRO A 406 -16.71 -2.18 -25.44
N ARG A 407 -15.98 -1.42 -24.62
CA ARG A 407 -15.06 -0.35 -25.03
C ARG A 407 -14.24 0.15 -23.84
N ASP A 408 -13.23 0.97 -24.11
CA ASP A 408 -12.48 1.69 -23.07
C ASP A 408 -13.39 2.65 -22.27
N ALA A 409 -13.06 2.82 -20.98
CA ALA A 409 -13.59 3.91 -20.18
C ALA A 409 -13.21 5.28 -20.80
N GLY A 410 -14.01 6.31 -20.54
CA GLY A 410 -13.79 7.64 -21.13
C GLY A 410 -12.39 8.20 -20.84
N VAL A 411 -11.95 8.06 -19.59
CA VAL A 411 -10.58 8.44 -19.16
C VAL A 411 -9.48 7.62 -19.83
N VAL A 412 -9.72 6.33 -20.11
CA VAL A 412 -8.73 5.45 -20.77
C VAL A 412 -8.58 5.84 -22.23
N GLN A 413 -9.68 6.13 -22.93
CA GLN A 413 -9.62 6.64 -24.30
C GLN A 413 -8.82 7.94 -24.38
N ARG A 414 -9.00 8.84 -23.40
CA ARG A 414 -8.25 10.09 -23.31
C ARG A 414 -6.76 9.87 -23.03
N LEU A 415 -6.41 8.96 -22.12
CA LEU A 415 -5.02 8.54 -21.89
C LEU A 415 -4.37 8.00 -23.16
N ARG A 416 -5.07 7.16 -23.93
CA ARG A 416 -4.56 6.66 -25.22
C ARG A 416 -4.36 7.76 -26.25
N ASN A 417 -5.28 8.72 -26.31
CA ASN A 417 -5.13 9.88 -27.18
C ASN A 417 -3.94 10.75 -26.78
N ALA A 418 -3.58 10.76 -25.49
CA ALA A 418 -2.37 11.38 -24.97
C ALA A 418 -1.09 10.52 -25.16
N GLY A 419 -1.19 9.35 -25.79
CA GLY A 419 -0.06 8.44 -26.05
C GLY A 419 0.40 7.65 -24.83
N ALA A 420 -0.37 7.60 -23.75
CA ALA A 420 0.00 6.85 -22.54
C ALA A 420 0.00 5.33 -22.77
N VAL A 421 0.89 4.64 -22.05
CA VAL A 421 0.99 3.16 -22.05
C VAL A 421 0.18 2.62 -20.88
N ILE A 422 -0.82 1.79 -21.14
CA ILE A 422 -1.60 1.15 -20.06
C ILE A 422 -0.80 -0.05 -19.54
N LEU A 423 -0.15 0.13 -18.38
CA LEU A 423 0.75 -0.87 -17.79
C LEU A 423 -0.02 -2.07 -17.21
N GLY A 424 -1.25 -1.85 -16.74
CA GLY A 424 -2.05 -2.87 -16.08
C GLY A 424 -3.11 -2.28 -15.15
N LYS A 425 -3.52 -3.11 -14.20
CA LYS A 425 -4.59 -2.85 -13.23
C LYS A 425 -4.03 -2.80 -11.82
N ALA A 426 -4.33 -1.74 -11.08
CA ALA A 426 -4.03 -1.62 -9.66
C ALA A 426 -5.15 -2.28 -8.82
N SER A 427 -4.78 -2.98 -7.75
CA SER A 427 -5.73 -3.55 -6.78
C SER A 427 -6.50 -2.45 -6.02
N MET A 428 -7.55 -2.84 -5.31
CA MET A 428 -8.44 -1.93 -4.60
C MET A 428 -9.13 -2.65 -3.44
N SER A 429 -9.70 -1.91 -2.48
CA SER A 429 -10.70 -2.48 -1.58
C SER A 429 -11.88 -2.98 -2.42
N GLU A 430 -12.25 -4.24 -2.21
CA GLU A 430 -13.28 -4.90 -2.99
C GLU A 430 -14.60 -4.13 -2.99
N TRP A 431 -15.20 -3.96 -4.18
CA TRP A 431 -16.44 -3.20 -4.36
C TRP A 431 -16.42 -1.82 -3.68
N TYR A 432 -15.29 -1.11 -3.73
CA TYR A 432 -15.14 0.21 -3.10
C TYR A 432 -15.24 0.21 -1.57
N ASN A 433 -15.01 -0.94 -0.92
CA ASN A 433 -15.33 -1.16 0.50
C ASN A 433 -16.85 -1.22 0.79
N PHE A 434 -17.67 -1.45 -0.24
CA PHE A 434 -19.14 -1.49 -0.17
C PHE A 434 -19.70 -2.92 -0.21
N ARG A 435 -18.86 -3.94 0.05
CA ARG A 435 -19.33 -5.33 0.21
C ARG A 435 -19.76 -5.61 1.65
N SER A 436 -18.88 -5.31 2.61
CA SER A 436 -19.12 -5.45 4.04
C SER A 436 -18.21 -4.51 4.83
N LEU A 437 -18.67 -4.06 6.00
CA LEU A 437 -17.90 -3.23 6.93
C LEU A 437 -16.71 -3.97 7.58
N GLY A 438 -16.71 -5.31 7.57
CA GLY A 438 -15.66 -6.12 8.18
C GLY A 438 -14.42 -6.33 7.32
N ILE A 439 -14.44 -5.86 6.07
CA ILE A 439 -13.33 -6.05 5.13
C ILE A 439 -12.26 -5.00 5.39
N PRO A 440 -10.98 -5.40 5.56
CA PRO A 440 -9.91 -4.44 5.74
C PRO A 440 -9.66 -3.65 4.44
N ASN A 441 -9.32 -2.38 4.62
CA ASN A 441 -8.89 -1.51 3.53
C ASN A 441 -7.75 -2.12 2.71
N GLY A 442 -7.86 -2.04 1.38
CA GLY A 442 -6.88 -2.60 0.45
C GLY A 442 -6.97 -4.11 0.24
N TRP A 443 -7.94 -4.79 0.86
CA TRP A 443 -8.20 -6.20 0.57
C TRP A 443 -9.21 -6.39 -0.56
N CYS A 444 -8.93 -7.35 -1.44
CA CYS A 444 -9.93 -7.97 -2.29
C CYS A 444 -9.63 -9.45 -2.52
N ALA A 445 -10.65 -10.22 -2.91
CA ALA A 445 -10.53 -11.65 -3.12
C ALA A 445 -9.45 -12.02 -4.14
N ARG A 446 -9.33 -11.25 -5.22
CA ARG A 446 -8.38 -11.53 -6.32
C ARG A 446 -6.93 -11.21 -6.00
N ALA A 447 -6.63 -10.17 -5.22
CA ALA A 447 -5.26 -9.74 -4.92
C ALA A 447 -4.79 -10.10 -3.49
N GLY A 448 -5.73 -10.35 -2.58
CA GLY A 448 -5.49 -10.41 -1.15
C GLY A 448 -5.30 -9.01 -0.55
N GLN A 449 -4.61 -8.95 0.59
CA GLN A 449 -4.39 -7.71 1.34
C GLN A 449 -3.26 -6.88 0.71
N GLY A 450 -3.59 -5.69 0.22
CA GLY A 450 -2.59 -4.67 -0.12
C GLY A 450 -1.81 -4.24 1.12
N VAL A 451 -0.50 -4.04 0.97
CA VAL A 451 0.39 -3.68 2.09
C VAL A 451 0.91 -2.27 1.91
N ASN A 452 0.83 -1.45 2.95
CA ASN A 452 1.43 -0.12 2.96
C ASN A 452 2.97 -0.24 2.84
N PRO A 453 3.61 0.44 1.88
CA PRO A 453 5.04 0.26 1.64
C PRO A 453 5.95 0.94 2.67
N TYR A 454 5.40 1.79 3.55
CA TYR A 454 6.15 2.46 4.62
C TYR A 454 6.19 1.65 5.91
N VAL A 455 5.06 1.01 6.26
CA VAL A 455 4.90 0.27 7.51
C VAL A 455 4.18 -1.05 7.25
N LYS A 456 4.85 -2.17 7.52
CA LYS A 456 4.25 -3.49 7.40
C LYS A 456 3.11 -3.63 8.40
N GLY A 457 1.91 -3.96 7.91
CA GLY A 457 0.69 -4.01 8.73
C GLY A 457 0.00 -2.66 8.94
N GLY A 458 0.57 -1.57 8.42
CA GLY A 458 -0.09 -0.27 8.37
C GLY A 458 -1.26 -0.29 7.39
N ASP A 459 -2.33 0.43 7.72
CA ASP A 459 -3.51 0.55 6.86
C ASP A 459 -3.15 1.36 5.59
N PRO A 460 -3.24 0.78 4.37
CA PRO A 460 -3.02 1.54 3.13
C PRO A 460 -4.19 2.49 2.79
N CYS A 461 -5.24 2.53 3.62
CA CYS A 461 -6.56 3.04 3.34
C CYS A 461 -7.13 2.48 2.02
N GLY A 462 -8.22 3.06 1.53
CA GLY A 462 -8.91 2.59 0.35
C GLY A 462 -10.00 3.54 -0.08
N SER A 463 -10.69 3.26 -1.18
CA SER A 463 -10.58 2.01 -1.94
C SER A 463 -9.51 2.00 -3.04
N SER A 464 -8.88 3.12 -3.41
CA SER A 464 -7.81 3.15 -4.44
C SER A 464 -6.43 2.73 -3.90
N SER A 465 -6.39 1.71 -3.04
CA SER A 465 -5.21 1.29 -2.28
C SER A 465 -4.04 0.89 -3.20
N GLY A 466 -4.28 0.01 -4.19
CA GLY A 466 -3.23 -0.44 -5.11
C GLY A 466 -2.67 0.70 -5.96
N SER A 467 -3.50 1.67 -6.35
CA SER A 467 -3.06 2.87 -7.08
C SER A 467 -2.07 3.69 -6.26
N ALA A 468 -2.34 3.91 -4.97
CA ALA A 468 -1.46 4.64 -4.08
C ALA A 468 -0.18 3.85 -3.72
N ILE A 469 -0.30 2.58 -3.34
CA ILE A 469 0.84 1.71 -3.00
C ILE A 469 1.80 1.61 -4.19
N SER A 470 1.29 1.38 -5.40
CA SER A 470 2.13 1.21 -6.60
C SER A 470 2.89 2.47 -7.00
N VAL A 471 2.27 3.64 -6.85
CA VAL A 471 2.93 4.93 -7.07
C VAL A 471 3.97 5.22 -5.99
N ALA A 472 3.64 4.95 -4.72
CA ALA A 472 4.52 5.16 -3.57
C ALA A 472 5.80 4.33 -3.66
N ALA A 473 5.66 3.04 -3.98
CA ALA A 473 6.73 2.06 -4.14
C ALA A 473 7.41 2.11 -5.52
N ASN A 474 7.07 3.09 -6.38
CA ASN A 474 7.65 3.25 -7.72
C ASN A 474 7.51 1.98 -8.60
N MET A 475 6.37 1.30 -8.50
CA MET A 475 5.95 0.23 -9.42
C MET A 475 5.23 0.78 -10.66
N VAL A 476 4.88 2.07 -10.67
CA VAL A 476 4.41 2.79 -11.85
C VAL A 476 4.80 4.28 -11.78
N MET A 477 4.81 4.97 -12.92
CA MET A 477 5.03 6.41 -12.97
C MET A 477 3.86 7.17 -12.35
N VAL A 478 2.65 6.94 -12.84
CA VAL A 478 1.39 7.53 -12.37
C VAL A 478 0.28 6.48 -12.38
N SER A 479 -0.80 6.71 -11.64
CA SER A 479 -1.98 5.86 -11.70
C SER A 479 -3.27 6.66 -11.67
N LEU A 480 -4.37 6.01 -12.04
CA LEU A 480 -5.72 6.51 -11.81
C LEU A 480 -6.38 5.74 -10.68
N GLY A 481 -7.10 6.46 -9.83
CA GLY A 481 -8.02 5.92 -8.84
C GLY A 481 -9.43 6.47 -9.05
N THR A 482 -10.33 6.09 -8.16
CA THR A 482 -11.70 6.61 -8.14
C THR A 482 -12.10 6.97 -6.72
N GLU A 483 -12.93 7.98 -6.58
CA GLU A 483 -13.49 8.38 -5.30
C GLU A 483 -15.00 8.57 -5.38
N THR A 484 -15.70 7.95 -4.43
CA THR A 484 -17.08 8.27 -4.03
C THR A 484 -17.00 9.14 -2.79
N ASP A 485 -16.43 8.57 -1.71
CA ASP A 485 -16.00 9.29 -0.51
C ASP A 485 -14.63 8.76 -0.05
N GLY A 486 -13.65 9.64 0.13
CA GLY A 486 -12.30 9.39 0.64
C GLY A 486 -11.38 8.50 -0.22
N SER A 487 -11.91 7.79 -1.20
CA SER A 487 -11.26 6.69 -1.90
C SER A 487 -10.07 7.02 -2.80
N LEU A 488 -9.74 8.30 -3.04
CA LEU A 488 -8.47 8.79 -3.61
C LEU A 488 -7.62 9.46 -2.53
N ILE A 489 -8.19 10.42 -1.80
CA ILE A 489 -7.45 11.25 -0.85
C ILE A 489 -6.96 10.48 0.38
N CYS A 490 -7.72 9.52 0.90
CA CYS A 490 -7.31 8.70 2.03
C CYS A 490 -6.15 7.75 1.70
N PRO A 491 -6.17 6.96 0.60
CA PRO A 491 -5.00 6.19 0.23
C PRO A 491 -3.82 7.08 -0.20
N GLY A 492 -4.06 8.29 -0.71
CA GLY A 492 -2.99 9.27 -0.96
C GLY A 492 -2.28 9.70 0.33
N ASP A 493 -3.06 10.04 1.34
CA ASP A 493 -2.63 10.39 2.69
C ASP A 493 -1.78 9.29 3.34
N HIS A 494 -2.32 8.07 3.41
CA HIS A 494 -1.69 6.93 4.09
C HIS A 494 -0.45 6.38 3.37
N ASN A 495 -0.28 6.62 2.06
CA ASN A 495 0.85 6.09 1.29
C ASN A 495 1.82 7.19 0.83
N SER A 496 1.75 8.39 1.43
CA SER A 496 2.68 9.49 1.14
C SER A 496 2.72 9.88 -0.35
N VAL A 497 1.57 9.91 -1.02
CA VAL A 497 1.45 10.30 -2.43
C VAL A 497 0.43 11.41 -2.60
N VAL A 498 0.56 12.17 -3.68
CA VAL A 498 -0.45 13.16 -4.07
C VAL A 498 -1.62 12.43 -4.71
N ALA A 499 -2.83 12.75 -4.24
CA ALA A 499 -4.06 12.33 -4.89
C ALA A 499 -4.98 13.53 -5.07
N LEU A 500 -5.52 13.67 -6.29
CA LEU A 500 -6.43 14.76 -6.65
C LEU A 500 -7.80 14.15 -6.95
N LYS A 501 -8.79 14.56 -6.17
CA LYS A 501 -10.20 14.30 -6.43
C LYS A 501 -10.77 15.51 -7.17
N PRO A 502 -11.14 15.40 -8.46
CA PRO A 502 -11.70 16.54 -9.17
C PRO A 502 -13.18 16.74 -8.84
N THR A 503 -13.72 17.91 -9.19
CA THR A 503 -15.17 18.18 -9.20
C THR A 503 -15.88 17.07 -9.95
N VAL A 504 -16.99 16.58 -9.39
CA VAL A 504 -17.79 15.54 -10.05
C VAL A 504 -18.23 16.01 -11.44
N GLY A 505 -17.94 15.19 -12.44
CA GLY A 505 -18.18 15.47 -13.85
C GLY A 505 -16.99 16.04 -14.61
N LEU A 506 -15.92 16.52 -13.96
CA LEU A 506 -14.77 17.08 -14.68
C LEU A 506 -14.06 16.02 -15.54
N THR A 507 -14.02 14.79 -15.03
CA THR A 507 -13.53 13.59 -15.71
C THR A 507 -14.67 12.61 -15.95
N SER A 508 -14.71 11.98 -17.13
CA SER A 508 -15.75 11.00 -17.47
C SER A 508 -15.74 9.78 -16.54
N ARG A 509 -16.92 9.39 -16.05
CA ARG A 509 -17.14 8.12 -15.33
C ARG A 509 -17.61 6.98 -16.23
N ALA A 510 -17.83 7.24 -17.52
CA ALA A 510 -18.31 6.22 -18.44
C ALA A 510 -17.33 5.05 -18.57
N GLY A 511 -17.82 3.82 -18.39
CA GLY A 511 -17.00 2.61 -18.43
C GLY A 511 -16.23 2.31 -17.14
N VAL A 512 -16.49 3.03 -16.05
CA VAL A 512 -16.03 2.67 -14.70
C VAL A 512 -17.16 1.90 -14.01
N ILE A 513 -16.86 0.82 -13.28
CA ILE A 513 -17.85 0.13 -12.45
C ILE A 513 -18.41 1.15 -11.45
N PRO A 514 -19.70 1.51 -11.47
CA PRO A 514 -20.16 2.66 -10.71
C PRO A 514 -20.42 2.32 -9.24
N MET A 515 -20.42 3.36 -8.41
CA MET A 515 -21.00 3.39 -7.08
C MET A 515 -22.14 4.42 -7.07
N SER A 516 -21.83 5.71 -7.07
CA SER A 516 -22.83 6.78 -7.09
C SER A 516 -22.58 7.81 -8.20
N PRO A 517 -23.55 8.07 -9.08
CA PRO A 517 -23.38 9.11 -10.10
C PRO A 517 -23.25 10.52 -9.51
N ARG A 518 -23.68 10.75 -8.27
CA ARG A 518 -23.58 12.05 -7.57
C ARG A 518 -22.19 12.36 -7.04
N GLN A 519 -21.44 11.33 -6.62
CA GLN A 519 -20.19 11.49 -5.90
C GLN A 519 -18.99 10.91 -6.65
N ASP A 520 -19.20 9.91 -7.50
CA ASP A 520 -18.13 9.23 -8.21
C ASP A 520 -17.35 10.17 -9.12
N THR A 521 -16.03 10.09 -9.02
CA THR A 521 -15.10 10.77 -9.90
C THR A 521 -13.82 9.95 -10.09
N VAL A 522 -13.12 10.21 -11.19
CA VAL A 522 -11.83 9.58 -11.50
C VAL A 522 -10.72 10.61 -11.31
N GLY A 523 -9.69 10.26 -10.55
CA GLY A 523 -8.63 11.19 -10.20
C GLY A 523 -7.23 10.60 -10.34
N PRO A 524 -6.21 11.44 -10.57
CA PRO A 524 -4.83 10.99 -10.59
C PRO A 524 -4.29 10.72 -9.19
N VAL A 525 -3.46 9.69 -9.09
CA VAL A 525 -2.62 9.39 -7.92
C VAL A 525 -1.17 9.36 -8.38
N CYS A 526 -0.35 10.26 -7.85
CA CYS A 526 0.99 10.58 -8.33
C CYS A 526 1.95 10.89 -7.18
N ARG A 527 3.26 10.91 -7.43
CA ARG A 527 4.24 11.29 -6.39
C ARG A 527 4.35 12.80 -6.19
N THR A 528 3.95 13.58 -7.19
CA THR A 528 4.06 15.04 -7.17
C THR A 528 2.77 15.70 -7.63
N VAL A 529 2.54 16.95 -7.21
CA VAL A 529 1.41 17.76 -7.68
C VAL A 529 1.52 18.03 -9.18
N SER A 530 2.72 18.29 -9.70
CA SER A 530 2.93 18.47 -11.14
C SER A 530 2.48 17.27 -11.96
N ASP A 531 2.87 16.05 -11.57
CA ASP A 531 2.47 14.83 -12.26
C ASP A 531 0.94 14.66 -12.23
N ALA A 532 0.32 14.90 -11.06
CA ALA A 532 -1.14 14.84 -10.93
C ALA A 532 -1.84 15.82 -11.87
N VAL A 533 -1.32 17.03 -12.04
CA VAL A 533 -1.88 18.05 -12.93
C VAL A 533 -1.72 17.68 -14.40
N TYR A 534 -0.57 17.15 -14.82
CA TYR A 534 -0.40 16.64 -16.19
C TYR A 534 -1.36 15.50 -16.52
N VAL A 535 -1.61 14.61 -15.54
CA VAL A 535 -2.59 13.54 -15.71
C VAL A 535 -4.01 14.10 -15.78
N LEU A 536 -4.38 15.00 -14.87
CA LEU A 536 -5.70 15.66 -14.88
C LEU A 536 -5.97 16.31 -16.24
N ASP A 537 -5.03 17.13 -16.73
CA ASP A 537 -5.14 17.80 -18.04
C ASP A 537 -5.40 16.84 -19.20
N SER A 538 -4.86 15.62 -19.10
CA SER A 538 -5.02 14.61 -20.13
C SER A 538 -6.37 13.92 -20.08
N ILE A 539 -7.06 13.88 -18.93
CA ILE A 539 -8.28 13.08 -18.72
C ILE A 539 -9.56 13.90 -18.54
N VAL A 540 -9.48 15.21 -18.32
CA VAL A 540 -10.65 16.08 -18.20
C VAL A 540 -11.35 16.30 -19.54
N GLY A 541 -12.67 16.54 -19.47
CA GLY A 541 -13.46 17.02 -20.60
C GLY A 541 -14.72 16.22 -20.88
N PHE A 542 -15.54 16.79 -21.76
CA PHE A 542 -16.83 16.25 -22.17
C PHE A 542 -16.74 14.80 -22.66
N ASP A 543 -17.68 13.95 -22.22
CA ASP A 543 -17.91 12.62 -22.75
C ASP A 543 -19.42 12.44 -22.98
N PRO A 544 -19.87 12.13 -24.21
CA PRO A 544 -21.29 11.94 -24.50
C PRO A 544 -21.92 10.76 -23.75
N ARG A 545 -21.14 9.79 -23.26
CA ARG A 545 -21.65 8.68 -22.43
C ARG A 545 -21.84 9.06 -20.96
N ASP A 546 -21.38 10.24 -20.59
CA ASP A 546 -21.50 10.85 -19.27
C ASP A 546 -21.89 12.32 -19.46
N SER A 547 -22.89 12.55 -20.32
CA SER A 547 -23.18 13.85 -20.90
C SER A 547 -23.62 14.87 -19.87
N GLU A 548 -24.51 14.49 -18.95
CA GLU A 548 -25.11 15.42 -17.99
C GLU A 548 -24.05 16.06 -17.10
N ALA A 549 -23.24 15.23 -16.46
CA ALA A 549 -22.25 15.69 -15.52
C ALA A 549 -21.02 16.30 -16.21
N THR A 550 -20.53 15.72 -17.31
CA THR A 550 -19.37 16.31 -18.01
C THR A 550 -19.70 17.62 -18.73
N LYS A 551 -20.94 17.78 -19.21
CA LYS A 551 -21.40 19.08 -19.75
C LYS A 551 -21.55 20.12 -18.65
N ALA A 552 -22.09 19.75 -17.49
CA ALA A 552 -22.22 20.66 -16.35
C ALA A 552 -20.86 21.13 -15.82
N ALA A 553 -19.85 20.25 -15.80
CA ALA A 553 -18.51 20.56 -15.33
C ALA A 553 -17.60 21.20 -16.39
N ALA A 554 -17.92 21.12 -17.68
CA ALA A 554 -17.07 21.67 -18.75
C ALA A 554 -16.71 23.15 -18.58
N LYS A 555 -17.60 23.94 -17.97
CA LYS A 555 -17.37 25.36 -17.66
C LYS A 555 -16.21 25.61 -16.67
N PHE A 556 -15.81 24.59 -15.92
CA PHE A 556 -14.73 24.66 -14.94
C PHE A 556 -13.36 24.30 -15.52
N ILE A 557 -13.31 23.84 -16.77
CA ILE A 557 -12.04 23.52 -17.43
C ILE A 557 -11.43 24.82 -17.96
N PRO A 558 -10.25 25.24 -17.46
CA PRO A 558 -9.63 26.50 -17.83
C PRO A 558 -9.11 26.45 -19.28
N LEU A 559 -9.20 27.58 -19.97
CA LEU A 559 -8.58 27.73 -21.28
C LEU A 559 -7.05 27.58 -21.12
N GLY A 560 -6.45 26.66 -21.87
CA GLY A 560 -5.01 26.37 -21.78
C GLY A 560 -4.64 25.27 -20.78
N GLY A 561 -5.61 24.67 -20.07
CA GLY A 561 -5.37 23.54 -19.16
C GLY A 561 -4.92 23.97 -17.76
N TYR A 562 -4.75 22.99 -16.88
CA TYR A 562 -4.44 23.13 -15.47
C TYR A 562 -2.94 23.32 -15.19
N THR A 563 -2.06 22.89 -16.09
CA THR A 563 -0.60 23.06 -15.94
C THR A 563 -0.15 24.52 -15.74
N GLN A 564 -0.94 25.50 -16.20
CA GLN A 564 -0.66 26.93 -15.97
C GLN A 564 -0.75 27.36 -14.49
N PHE A 565 -1.37 26.55 -13.63
CA PHE A 565 -1.55 26.83 -12.20
C PHE A 565 -0.44 26.21 -11.33
N LEU A 566 0.57 25.57 -11.93
CA LEU A 566 1.77 25.11 -11.22
C LEU A 566 2.68 26.30 -10.87
N ASN A 567 2.28 27.07 -9.86
CA ASN A 567 2.91 28.31 -9.44
C ASN A 567 3.53 28.19 -8.03
N GLU A 568 4.84 28.37 -7.90
CA GLU A 568 5.55 28.30 -6.61
C GLU A 568 5.12 29.40 -5.62
N ASP A 569 4.63 30.53 -6.14
CA ASP A 569 4.07 31.64 -5.34
C ASP A 569 2.54 31.52 -5.15
N GLY A 570 1.96 30.35 -5.45
CA GLY A 570 0.52 30.11 -5.49
C GLY A 570 -0.23 30.39 -4.18
N LEU A 571 0.46 30.39 -3.04
CA LEU A 571 -0.09 30.69 -1.71
C LEU A 571 -0.29 32.19 -1.43
N LYS A 572 0.37 33.08 -2.17
CA LYS A 572 0.36 34.51 -1.88
C LYS A 572 -1.06 35.09 -1.96
N GLY A 573 -1.53 35.61 -0.83
CA GLY A 573 -2.86 36.21 -0.69
C GLY A 573 -4.01 35.22 -0.58
N LYS A 574 -3.76 33.90 -0.63
CA LYS A 574 -4.80 32.88 -0.51
C LYS A 574 -5.34 32.82 0.91
N ARG A 575 -6.65 32.70 1.06
CA ARG A 575 -7.36 32.62 2.35
C ARG A 575 -7.70 31.17 2.65
N LEU A 576 -7.05 30.61 3.66
CA LEU A 576 -7.16 29.19 4.00
C LEU A 576 -7.86 29.03 5.34
N GLY A 577 -8.98 28.30 5.35
CA GLY A 577 -9.76 28.03 6.55
C GLY A 577 -9.36 26.72 7.20
N VAL A 578 -8.91 26.75 8.45
CA VAL A 578 -8.53 25.54 9.20
C VAL A 578 -9.72 25.07 10.01
N VAL A 579 -10.18 23.85 9.72
CA VAL A 579 -11.25 23.19 10.46
C VAL A 579 -10.61 22.11 11.33
N LYS A 580 -10.47 22.39 12.64
CA LYS A 580 -9.79 21.49 13.57
C LYS A 580 -10.74 20.46 14.18
N HIS A 581 -11.93 20.88 14.59
CA HIS A 581 -12.93 19.97 15.14
C HIS A 581 -13.90 19.51 14.04
N PRO A 582 -14.24 18.22 13.95
CA PRO A 582 -13.73 17.09 14.76
C PRO A 582 -12.44 16.46 14.19
N PHE A 583 -11.95 16.92 13.03
CA PHE A 583 -10.93 16.22 12.25
C PHE A 583 -9.59 15.97 12.96
N LEU A 584 -9.04 16.94 13.69
CA LEU A 584 -7.81 16.70 14.46
C LEU A 584 -8.00 15.68 15.58
N ALA A 585 -9.19 15.62 16.18
CA ALA A 585 -9.50 14.63 17.21
C ALA A 585 -9.73 13.23 16.63
N LEU A 586 -10.20 13.14 15.38
CA LEU A 586 -10.35 11.89 14.63
C LEU A 586 -9.02 11.40 14.07
N SER A 587 -8.09 12.31 13.77
CA SER A 587 -6.78 11.96 13.24
C SER A 587 -6.03 11.09 14.26
N ARG A 588 -5.72 9.84 13.89
CA ARG A 588 -5.02 8.86 14.74
C ARG A 588 -3.52 9.17 14.92
N ILE A 589 -3.09 10.35 14.49
CA ILE A 589 -1.69 10.73 14.37
C ILE A 589 -1.19 11.23 15.73
N SER A 590 -0.27 10.50 16.35
CA SER A 590 0.20 10.76 17.71
C SER A 590 1.05 12.04 17.83
N VAL A 591 1.62 12.51 16.71
CA VAL A 591 2.52 13.68 16.59
C VAL A 591 1.83 14.89 15.92
N SER A 592 0.51 14.83 15.69
CA SER A 592 -0.20 15.69 14.72
C SER A 592 -0.23 17.19 15.03
N SER A 593 -0.36 17.60 16.28
CA SER A 593 -0.56 19.03 16.57
C SER A 593 0.68 19.89 16.25
N PRO A 594 1.90 19.58 16.72
CA PRO A 594 3.06 20.43 16.44
C PRO A 594 3.47 20.45 14.96
N VAL A 595 3.36 19.31 14.26
CA VAL A 595 3.72 19.23 12.83
C VAL A 595 2.70 19.99 11.99
N PHE A 596 1.40 19.83 12.28
CA PHE A 596 0.37 20.57 11.56
C PHE A 596 0.49 22.08 11.78
N GLU A 597 0.74 22.53 13.01
CA GLU A 597 1.01 23.95 13.28
C GLU A 597 2.25 24.46 12.52
N GLY A 598 3.29 23.63 12.38
CA GLY A 598 4.45 23.94 11.53
C GLY A 598 4.09 24.11 10.05
N HIS A 599 3.16 23.30 9.54
CA HIS A 599 2.63 23.46 8.17
C HIS A 599 1.80 24.73 8.02
N LEU A 600 0.93 25.03 8.99
CA LEU A 600 0.17 26.29 9.00
C LEU A 600 1.11 27.50 9.03
N GLN A 601 2.21 27.42 9.78
CA GLN A 601 3.24 28.45 9.78
C GLN A 601 3.93 28.58 8.42
N THR A 602 4.28 27.46 7.77
CA THR A 602 4.85 27.47 6.41
C THR A 602 3.89 28.12 5.41
N LEU A 603 2.59 27.82 5.49
CA LEU A 603 1.57 28.45 4.65
C LEU A 603 1.52 29.98 4.86
N ARG A 604 1.60 30.46 6.11
CA ARG A 604 1.68 31.90 6.42
C ARG A 604 2.93 32.54 5.84
N GLU A 605 4.08 31.89 5.99
CA GLU A 605 5.36 32.39 5.48
C GLU A 605 5.39 32.50 3.95
N LYS A 606 4.65 31.63 3.25
CA LYS A 606 4.43 31.70 1.80
C LYS A 606 3.31 32.67 1.39
N GLY A 607 2.76 33.41 2.34
CA GLY A 607 1.85 34.53 2.08
C GLY A 607 0.37 34.17 2.13
N ALA A 608 0.00 32.99 2.61
CA ALA A 608 -1.41 32.65 2.84
C ALA A 608 -1.93 33.32 4.12
N ILE A 609 -3.20 33.72 4.08
CA ILE A 609 -3.95 34.23 5.22
C ILE A 609 -4.68 33.03 5.84
N ILE A 610 -4.26 32.62 7.03
CA ILE A 610 -4.87 31.49 7.75
C ILE A 610 -5.99 31.98 8.67
N LEU A 611 -7.20 31.46 8.49
CA LEU A 611 -8.32 31.61 9.40
C LEU A 611 -8.46 30.32 10.20
N ASP A 612 -8.14 30.38 11.49
CA ASP A 612 -8.08 29.20 12.35
C ASP A 612 -9.39 29.01 13.15
N ASN A 613 -9.62 27.77 13.62
CA ASN A 613 -10.79 27.36 14.40
C ASN A 613 -12.13 27.66 13.73
N LEU A 614 -12.22 27.43 12.43
CA LEU A 614 -13.50 27.45 11.73
C LEU A 614 -14.26 26.15 12.03
N GLU A 615 -15.59 26.25 12.07
CA GLU A 615 -16.49 25.12 12.27
C GLU A 615 -17.45 25.02 11.09
N ILE A 616 -17.65 23.80 10.61
CA ILE A 616 -18.66 23.51 9.59
C ILE A 616 -19.99 23.27 10.32
N PRO A 617 -21.06 24.04 10.00
CA PRO A 617 -22.38 23.79 10.56
C PRO A 617 -22.84 22.35 10.31
N ASN A 618 -23.49 21.73 11.31
CA ASN A 618 -24.01 20.36 11.25
C ASN A 618 -22.95 19.28 10.97
N ILE A 619 -21.67 19.52 11.30
CA ILE A 619 -20.59 18.58 10.99
C ILE A 619 -20.82 17.17 11.55
N ASP A 620 -21.40 17.04 12.75
CA ASP A 620 -21.70 15.74 13.35
C ASP A 620 -22.76 14.95 12.57
N VAL A 621 -23.68 15.64 11.89
CA VAL A 621 -24.66 15.03 10.99
C VAL A 621 -23.98 14.64 9.68
N ILE A 622 -23.20 15.55 9.10
CA ILE A 622 -22.47 15.34 7.84
C ILE A 622 -21.57 14.10 7.90
N LEU A 623 -20.80 13.94 8.98
CA LEU A 623 -19.86 12.83 9.15
C LEU A 623 -20.52 11.50 9.55
N ASN A 624 -21.85 11.45 9.65
CA ASN A 624 -22.58 10.23 9.92
C ASN A 624 -23.42 9.84 8.70
N PRO A 625 -22.96 8.85 7.90
CA PRO A 625 -23.64 8.43 6.67
C PRO A 625 -25.12 8.03 6.85
N LEU A 626 -25.50 7.57 8.05
CA LEU A 626 -26.88 7.19 8.38
C LEU A 626 -27.76 8.41 8.70
N LEU A 627 -27.17 9.52 9.13
CA LEU A 627 -27.90 10.74 9.50
C LEU A 627 -27.90 11.77 8.38
N CYS A 628 -26.84 11.86 7.57
CA CYS A 628 -26.80 12.81 6.44
C CYS A 628 -27.57 12.35 5.20
N GLY A 629 -28.04 11.10 5.19
CA GLY A 629 -28.78 10.49 4.08
C GLY A 629 -27.89 9.80 3.03
N GLU A 630 -26.57 9.91 3.14
CA GLU A 630 -25.62 9.33 2.19
C GLU A 630 -25.75 7.82 2.09
N ALA A 631 -25.78 7.09 3.20
CA ALA A 631 -25.88 5.63 3.18
C ALA A 631 -27.14 5.15 2.43
N LEU A 632 -28.29 5.79 2.67
CA LEU A 632 -29.55 5.44 2.01
C LEU A 632 -29.48 5.69 0.50
N ALA A 633 -28.97 6.87 0.12
CA ALA A 633 -28.74 7.25 -1.26
C ALA A 633 -27.79 6.29 -1.98
N LEU A 634 -26.64 5.98 -1.37
CA LEU A 634 -25.62 5.09 -1.91
C LEU A 634 -26.17 3.68 -2.16
N MET A 635 -26.89 3.10 -1.20
CA MET A 635 -27.48 1.76 -1.34
C MET A 635 -28.38 1.64 -2.56
N ALA A 636 -29.28 2.61 -2.75
CA ALA A 636 -30.22 2.61 -3.87
C ALA A 636 -29.52 2.86 -5.22
N GLU A 637 -28.58 3.80 -5.25
CA GLU A 637 -27.84 4.11 -6.48
C GLU A 637 -26.88 3.01 -6.92
N PHE A 638 -26.23 2.35 -5.97
CA PHE A 638 -25.30 1.26 -6.25
C PHE A 638 -26.00 0.16 -7.05
N LYS A 639 -27.14 -0.33 -6.53
CA LYS A 639 -27.94 -1.36 -7.19
C LYS A 639 -28.32 -0.94 -8.61
N LEU A 640 -28.88 0.26 -8.77
CA LEU A 640 -29.36 0.74 -10.06
C LEU A 640 -28.21 0.85 -11.07
N THR A 641 -27.16 1.58 -10.71
CA THR A 641 -26.07 1.89 -11.63
C THR A 641 -25.19 0.68 -11.92
N LEU A 642 -24.95 -0.20 -10.94
CA LEU A 642 -24.22 -1.44 -11.17
C LEU A 642 -24.99 -2.35 -12.13
N ASN A 643 -26.30 -2.53 -11.94
CA ASN A 643 -27.12 -3.33 -12.85
C ASN A 643 -27.10 -2.76 -14.27
N ASP A 644 -27.13 -1.44 -14.43
CA ASP A 644 -27.00 -0.78 -15.73
C ASP A 644 -25.65 -1.08 -16.38
N TYR A 645 -24.55 -0.93 -15.62
CA TYR A 645 -23.20 -1.24 -16.08
C TYR A 645 -23.03 -2.71 -16.51
N LEU A 646 -23.58 -3.65 -15.75
CA LEU A 646 -23.48 -5.09 -16.03
C LEU A 646 -24.27 -5.51 -17.27
N ARG A 647 -25.36 -4.81 -17.59
CA ARG A 647 -26.14 -5.02 -18.81
C ARG A 647 -25.36 -4.62 -20.07
N GLU A 648 -24.46 -3.65 -19.98
CA GLU A 648 -23.64 -3.20 -21.11
C GLU A 648 -22.49 -4.14 -21.49
N GLN A 649 -22.10 -5.05 -20.59
CA GLN A 649 -20.99 -5.99 -20.84
C GLN A 649 -21.30 -6.88 -22.04
N ILE A 650 -20.30 -7.15 -22.89
CA ILE A 650 -20.49 -8.06 -24.03
C ILE A 650 -20.75 -9.46 -23.50
N THR A 651 -19.84 -9.94 -22.67
CA THR A 651 -19.95 -11.19 -21.92
C THR A 651 -19.65 -10.89 -20.46
N SER A 652 -20.37 -11.53 -19.55
CA SER A 652 -20.12 -11.42 -18.12
C SER A 652 -20.68 -12.66 -17.41
N PRO A 653 -19.97 -13.23 -16.41
CA PRO A 653 -20.50 -14.31 -15.58
C PRO A 653 -21.74 -13.90 -14.78
N VAL A 654 -21.84 -12.62 -14.43
CA VAL A 654 -22.93 -12.01 -13.65
C VAL A 654 -23.57 -10.86 -14.43
N ARG A 655 -24.87 -10.64 -14.29
CA ARG A 655 -25.62 -9.57 -14.99
C ARG A 655 -26.38 -8.63 -14.06
N SER A 656 -26.34 -8.89 -12.76
CA SER A 656 -27.00 -8.09 -11.73
C SER A 656 -26.27 -8.17 -10.39
N LEU A 657 -26.60 -7.27 -9.48
CA LEU A 657 -26.17 -7.33 -8.08
C LEU A 657 -26.65 -8.62 -7.40
N SER A 658 -27.87 -9.08 -7.69
CA SER A 658 -28.36 -10.39 -7.23
C SER A 658 -27.47 -11.55 -7.69
N ASP A 659 -27.01 -11.55 -8.96
CA ASP A 659 -26.09 -12.57 -9.45
C ASP A 659 -24.75 -12.55 -8.72
N ILE A 660 -24.24 -11.36 -8.37
CA ILE A 660 -23.00 -11.21 -7.58
C ILE A 660 -23.20 -11.79 -6.17
N ILE A 661 -24.31 -11.48 -5.51
CA ILE A 661 -24.63 -12.02 -4.18
C ILE A 661 -24.68 -13.55 -4.22
N ASN A 662 -25.37 -14.10 -5.22
CA ASN A 662 -25.46 -15.54 -5.45
C ASN A 662 -24.11 -16.16 -5.80
N PHE A 663 -23.27 -15.47 -6.58
CA PHE A 663 -21.92 -15.92 -6.89
C PHE A 663 -21.10 -16.06 -5.60
N ASN A 664 -21.11 -15.06 -4.73
CA ASN A 664 -20.37 -15.06 -3.47
C ASN A 664 -20.86 -16.19 -2.53
N GLN A 665 -22.17 -16.43 -2.47
CA GLN A 665 -22.75 -17.54 -1.69
C GLN A 665 -22.34 -18.91 -2.22
N ASN A 666 -22.24 -19.06 -3.54
CA ASN A 666 -21.84 -20.31 -4.19
C ASN A 666 -20.32 -20.51 -4.25
N ASN A 667 -19.53 -19.47 -3.95
CA ASN A 667 -18.07 -19.50 -3.97
C ASN A 667 -17.48 -18.91 -2.68
N PRO A 668 -17.86 -19.44 -1.50
CA PRO A 668 -17.50 -18.84 -0.22
C PRO A 668 -15.99 -18.82 0.03
N ASP A 669 -15.25 -19.80 -0.50
CA ASP A 669 -13.79 -19.86 -0.40
C ASP A 669 -13.10 -18.79 -1.26
N LEU A 670 -13.56 -18.59 -2.51
CA LEU A 670 -12.94 -17.62 -3.43
C LEU A 670 -13.10 -16.20 -2.92
N GLU A 671 -14.29 -15.87 -2.44
CA GLU A 671 -14.66 -14.53 -2.00
C GLU A 671 -14.41 -14.32 -0.49
N ARG A 672 -13.97 -15.36 0.24
CA ARG A 672 -13.89 -15.38 1.71
C ARG A 672 -15.19 -14.89 2.37
N ASN A 673 -16.32 -15.33 1.81
CA ASN A 673 -17.64 -14.84 2.20
C ASN A 673 -18.02 -15.27 3.63
N GLU A 674 -17.48 -16.39 4.13
CA GLU A 674 -17.67 -16.81 5.53
C GLU A 674 -16.95 -15.90 6.53
N GLU A 675 -15.80 -15.34 6.14
CA GLU A 675 -15.00 -14.48 7.03
C GLU A 675 -15.48 -13.04 7.02
N PHE A 676 -15.81 -12.52 5.84
CA PHE A 676 -16.08 -11.10 5.67
C PHE A 676 -17.54 -10.77 5.36
N GLY A 677 -18.34 -11.72 4.89
CA GLY A 677 -19.72 -11.47 4.51
C GLY A 677 -19.91 -10.50 3.34
N GLN A 678 -21.17 -10.09 3.17
CA GLN A 678 -21.63 -9.22 2.07
C GLN A 678 -22.94 -8.48 2.41
N ASP A 679 -23.08 -8.08 3.68
CA ASP A 679 -24.27 -7.44 4.24
C ASP A 679 -24.67 -6.15 3.51
N LEU A 680 -23.71 -5.35 3.04
CA LEU A 680 -23.98 -4.12 2.30
C LEU A 680 -24.50 -4.41 0.89
N LEU A 681 -24.01 -5.46 0.21
CA LEU A 681 -24.57 -5.88 -1.08
C LEU A 681 -26.03 -6.33 -0.93
N ILE A 682 -26.32 -7.11 0.11
CA ILE A 682 -27.68 -7.57 0.42
C ILE A 682 -28.60 -6.39 0.74
N ALA A 683 -28.12 -5.44 1.55
CA ALA A 683 -28.86 -4.22 1.87
C ALA A 683 -29.16 -3.40 0.60
N ALA A 684 -28.16 -3.17 -0.27
CA ALA A 684 -28.33 -2.49 -1.54
C ALA A 684 -29.33 -3.22 -2.45
N GLU A 685 -29.25 -4.55 -2.56
CA GLU A 685 -30.20 -5.35 -3.35
C GLU A 685 -31.63 -5.27 -2.81
N SER A 686 -31.81 -5.06 -1.50
CA SER A 686 -33.15 -4.91 -0.90
C SER A 686 -33.84 -3.57 -1.22
N THR A 687 -33.12 -2.61 -1.81
CA THR A 687 -33.68 -1.31 -2.18
C THR A 687 -34.64 -1.41 -3.37
N ASN A 688 -35.64 -0.52 -3.39
CA ASN A 688 -36.65 -0.41 -4.44
C ASN A 688 -36.35 0.72 -5.45
N GLY A 689 -35.10 1.21 -5.49
CA GLY A 689 -34.67 2.33 -6.31
C GLY A 689 -34.87 3.68 -5.62
N ILE A 690 -34.97 4.77 -6.39
CA ILE A 690 -35.08 6.14 -5.87
C ILE A 690 -36.55 6.54 -5.66
N GLY A 691 -37.06 6.24 -4.47
CA GLY A 691 -38.39 6.60 -3.97
C GLY A 691 -38.42 7.97 -3.29
N GLU A 692 -39.43 8.19 -2.46
CA GLU A 692 -39.59 9.44 -1.71
C GLU A 692 -38.52 9.60 -0.61
N GLU A 693 -38.23 8.53 0.12
CA GLU A 693 -37.22 8.56 1.20
C GLU A 693 -35.82 8.83 0.65
N GLU A 694 -35.44 8.18 -0.46
CA GLU A 694 -34.15 8.43 -1.10
C GLU A 694 -34.05 9.86 -1.65
N ARG A 695 -35.14 10.41 -2.21
CA ARG A 695 -35.15 11.81 -2.66
C ARG A 695 -34.99 12.80 -1.51
N GLN A 696 -35.64 12.55 -0.38
CA GLN A 696 -35.48 13.36 0.82
C GLN A 696 -34.07 13.27 1.38
N ALA A 697 -33.45 12.09 1.37
CA ALA A 697 -32.06 11.92 1.75
C ALA A 697 -31.10 12.67 0.79
N ILE A 698 -31.37 12.65 -0.51
CA ILE A 698 -30.60 13.42 -1.50
C ILE A 698 -30.73 14.92 -1.25
N GLU A 699 -31.95 15.42 -1.06
CA GLU A 699 -32.20 16.83 -0.76
C GLU A 699 -31.54 17.24 0.57
N MET A 700 -31.56 16.37 1.58
CA MET A 700 -30.86 16.58 2.84
C MET A 700 -29.36 16.73 2.64
N MET A 701 -28.73 15.88 1.83
CA MET A 701 -27.30 15.99 1.53
C MET A 701 -26.98 17.31 0.82
N GLU A 702 -27.80 17.71 -0.16
CA GLU A 702 -27.64 18.99 -0.86
C GLU A 702 -27.77 20.18 0.10
N ASN A 703 -28.73 20.13 1.03
CA ASN A 703 -28.92 21.15 2.05
C ASN A 703 -27.74 21.21 3.02
N LEU A 704 -27.25 20.06 3.50
CA LEU A 704 -26.08 19.98 4.39
C LEU A 704 -24.80 20.49 3.71
N SER A 705 -24.59 20.21 2.42
CA SER A 705 -23.47 20.78 1.64
C SER A 705 -23.56 22.31 1.57
N ARG A 706 -24.74 22.81 1.19
CA ARG A 706 -25.00 24.24 1.00
C ARG A 706 -24.90 25.04 2.30
N ASP A 707 -25.54 24.55 3.35
CA ASP A 707 -25.62 25.24 4.64
C ASP A 707 -24.40 24.96 5.54
N GLY A 708 -23.59 23.96 5.17
CA GLY A 708 -22.32 23.59 5.78
C GLY A 708 -21.12 24.25 5.11
N LEU A 709 -20.41 23.51 4.25
CA LEU A 709 -19.14 23.95 3.68
C LEU A 709 -19.29 25.13 2.72
N GLU A 710 -20.30 25.15 1.84
CA GLU A 710 -20.47 26.26 0.89
C GLU A 710 -20.66 27.58 1.62
N LYS A 711 -21.56 27.59 2.61
CA LYS A 711 -21.78 28.74 3.48
C LYS A 711 -20.49 29.16 4.17
N LEU A 712 -19.75 28.23 4.78
CA LEU A 712 -18.48 28.53 5.46
C LEU A 712 -17.47 29.20 4.51
N MET A 713 -17.31 28.64 3.32
CA MET A 713 -16.39 29.13 2.29
C MET A 713 -16.77 30.55 1.84
N LEU A 714 -18.06 30.79 1.58
CA LEU A 714 -18.57 32.08 1.08
C LEU A 714 -18.51 33.17 2.15
N GLU A 715 -18.98 32.91 3.37
CA GLU A 715 -19.03 33.90 4.45
C GLU A 715 -17.64 34.38 4.88
N ASN A 716 -16.65 33.51 4.79
CA ASN A 716 -15.26 33.81 5.17
C ASN A 716 -14.37 34.19 3.97
N ALA A 717 -14.92 34.19 2.75
CA ALA A 717 -14.20 34.38 1.50
C ALA A 717 -12.95 33.50 1.42
N LEU A 718 -13.12 32.19 1.65
CA LEU A 718 -12.02 31.22 1.63
C LEU A 718 -11.73 30.76 0.20
N ASP A 719 -10.45 30.55 -0.08
CA ASP A 719 -9.96 29.90 -1.29
C ASP A 719 -9.94 28.37 -1.13
N ALA A 720 -9.65 27.90 0.09
CA ALA A 720 -9.69 26.48 0.44
C ALA A 720 -9.90 26.27 1.95
N ILE A 721 -10.44 25.11 2.32
CA ILE A 721 -10.27 24.55 3.66
C ILE A 721 -8.99 23.72 3.73
N VAL A 722 -8.42 23.65 4.93
CA VAL A 722 -7.20 22.89 5.22
C VAL A 722 -7.42 22.02 6.45
N THR A 723 -7.11 20.73 6.31
CA THR A 723 -7.12 19.77 7.42
C THR A 723 -5.88 18.89 7.36
N LEU A 724 -5.50 18.34 8.51
CA LEU A 724 -4.57 17.23 8.56
C LEU A 724 -5.31 15.92 8.27
N GLY A 725 -4.70 15.00 7.54
CA GLY A 725 -5.38 13.75 7.20
C GLY A 725 -6.48 13.91 6.16
N SER A 726 -7.23 12.84 5.93
CA SER A 726 -8.34 12.76 4.97
C SER A 726 -9.74 12.80 5.59
N ASP A 727 -9.86 13.10 6.89
CA ASP A 727 -11.12 12.96 7.64
C ASP A 727 -12.21 13.96 7.19
N ALA A 728 -11.86 15.01 6.45
CA ALA A 728 -12.81 15.95 5.85
C ALA A 728 -13.35 15.49 4.48
N SER A 729 -13.06 14.26 4.07
CA SER A 729 -13.47 13.67 2.79
C SER A 729 -14.98 13.74 2.54
N THR A 730 -15.79 13.29 3.51
CA THR A 730 -17.27 13.25 3.40
C THR A 730 -17.86 14.63 3.12
N VAL A 731 -17.31 15.68 3.74
CA VAL A 731 -17.74 17.07 3.48
C VAL A 731 -17.61 17.43 2.00
N LEU A 732 -16.53 17.00 1.34
CA LEU A 732 -16.30 17.27 -0.08
C LEU A 732 -17.00 16.28 -1.01
N ALA A 733 -17.16 15.04 -0.58
CA ALA A 733 -17.85 14.00 -1.31
C ALA A 733 -19.31 14.41 -1.55
N MET A 734 -20.04 14.78 -0.50
CA MET A 734 -21.46 15.18 -0.56
C MET A 734 -21.70 16.30 -1.57
N GLY A 735 -20.85 17.34 -1.55
CA GLY A 735 -20.97 18.48 -2.46
C GLY A 735 -20.39 18.24 -3.86
N GLY A 736 -19.78 17.08 -4.13
CA GLY A 736 -19.08 16.79 -5.39
C GLY A 736 -17.90 17.73 -5.66
N PHE A 737 -17.25 18.20 -4.61
CA PHE A 737 -16.23 19.24 -4.59
C PHE A 737 -14.81 18.73 -4.87
N PRO A 738 -13.88 19.55 -5.38
CA PRO A 738 -12.51 19.11 -5.61
C PRO A 738 -11.65 19.13 -4.34
N ALA A 739 -10.63 18.26 -4.33
CA ALA A 739 -9.68 18.14 -3.24
C ALA A 739 -8.31 17.66 -3.71
N ILE A 740 -7.26 18.07 -2.99
CA ILE A 740 -5.89 17.58 -3.19
C ILE A 740 -5.28 17.24 -1.83
N THR A 741 -4.82 16.00 -1.66
CA THR A 741 -3.93 15.63 -0.55
C THR A 741 -2.47 15.68 -1.00
N VAL A 742 -1.59 16.20 -0.15
CA VAL A 742 -0.13 16.29 -0.38
C VAL A 742 0.59 15.72 0.84
N PRO A 743 1.68 14.97 0.68
CA PRO A 743 2.43 14.43 1.81
C PRO A 743 2.85 15.50 2.82
N ALA A 744 2.55 15.29 4.11
CA ALA A 744 2.78 16.26 5.18
C ALA A 744 3.65 15.72 6.31
N GLY A 745 3.83 14.41 6.44
CA GLY A 745 4.78 13.88 7.40
C GLY A 745 4.69 12.38 7.57
N TYR A 746 5.34 11.93 8.63
CA TYR A 746 5.38 10.54 9.07
C TYR A 746 5.21 10.55 10.59
N ASP A 747 4.36 9.68 11.11
CA ASP A 747 4.20 9.45 12.55
C ASP A 747 5.44 8.71 13.11
N SER A 748 5.50 8.55 14.43
CA SER A 748 6.62 7.93 15.15
C SER A 748 6.90 6.48 14.75
N ASP A 749 5.89 5.75 14.27
CA ASP A 749 5.99 4.40 13.73
C ASP A 749 6.35 4.36 12.22
N GLY A 750 6.47 5.54 11.59
CA GLY A 750 6.75 5.70 10.17
C GLY A 750 5.51 5.78 9.27
N MET A 751 4.29 5.70 9.81
CA MET A 751 3.07 5.83 9.02
C MET A 751 2.98 7.21 8.39
N PRO A 752 2.83 7.31 7.05
CA PRO A 752 2.64 8.59 6.40
C PRO A 752 1.31 9.25 6.77
N PHE A 753 1.31 10.57 6.75
CA PHE A 753 0.08 11.37 6.71
C PHE A 753 0.27 12.56 5.77
N GLY A 754 -0.84 13.06 5.27
CA GLY A 754 -0.95 14.17 4.34
C GLY A 754 -1.57 15.41 4.98
N ILE A 755 -1.47 16.51 4.23
CA ILE A 755 -2.25 17.72 4.41
C ILE A 755 -3.17 17.83 3.23
N PHE A 756 -4.41 18.17 3.52
CA PHE A 756 -5.49 18.15 2.57
C PHE A 756 -6.00 19.57 2.32
N PHE A 757 -6.21 19.90 1.05
CA PHE A 757 -6.78 21.15 0.58
C PHE A 757 -8.09 20.89 -0.16
N GLY A 758 -9.20 21.44 0.35
CA GLY A 758 -10.54 21.28 -0.21
C GLY A 758 -11.14 22.61 -0.65
N GLY A 759 -11.91 22.62 -1.74
CA GLY A 759 -12.53 23.85 -2.26
C GLY A 759 -13.93 23.61 -2.79
N LEU A 760 -14.59 24.62 -3.38
CA LEU A 760 -15.90 24.45 -4.03
C LEU A 760 -15.75 23.96 -5.48
N ARG A 761 -16.87 23.58 -6.13
CA ARG A 761 -16.86 23.10 -7.52
C ARG A 761 -16.13 24.08 -8.44
N GLY A 762 -15.18 23.58 -9.23
CA GLY A 762 -14.41 24.37 -10.18
C GLY A 762 -13.22 25.13 -9.62
N THR A 763 -12.87 24.91 -8.34
CA THR A 763 -11.71 25.55 -7.70
C THR A 763 -10.41 24.75 -7.87
N GLU A 764 -10.37 23.73 -8.73
CA GLU A 764 -9.15 22.99 -9.05
C GLU A 764 -7.97 23.91 -9.40
N PRO A 765 -8.12 24.99 -10.20
CA PRO A 765 -7.01 25.91 -10.45
C PRO A 765 -6.39 26.47 -9.16
N THR A 766 -7.23 26.98 -8.26
CA THR A 766 -6.82 27.55 -6.97
C THR A 766 -6.20 26.49 -6.07
N LEU A 767 -6.80 25.30 -6.00
CA LEU A 767 -6.26 24.19 -5.19
C LEU A 767 -4.92 23.71 -5.71
N ILE A 768 -4.72 23.68 -7.04
CA ILE A 768 -3.43 23.33 -7.66
C ILE A 768 -2.36 24.35 -7.28
N GLU A 769 -2.65 25.64 -7.35
CA GLU A 769 -1.71 26.69 -6.92
C GLU A 769 -1.30 26.51 -5.45
N ILE A 770 -2.29 26.29 -4.57
CA ILE A 770 -2.07 26.09 -3.12
C ILE A 770 -1.22 24.85 -2.86
N ALA A 771 -1.64 23.70 -3.41
CA ALA A 771 -1.00 22.41 -3.20
C ALA A 771 0.42 22.38 -3.76
N TYR A 772 0.64 22.94 -4.97
CA TYR A 772 1.95 22.97 -5.59
C TYR A 772 2.91 23.88 -4.82
N ALA A 773 2.48 25.08 -4.43
CA ALA A 773 3.30 25.98 -3.63
C ALA A 773 3.65 25.38 -2.25
N PHE A 774 2.71 24.69 -1.60
CA PHE A 774 2.99 23.94 -0.36
C PHE A 774 3.99 22.80 -0.59
N GLU A 775 3.81 22.00 -1.64
CA GLU A 775 4.72 20.91 -1.98
C GLU A 775 6.15 21.44 -2.23
N GLN A 776 6.31 22.49 -3.04
CA GLN A 776 7.61 23.07 -3.35
C GLN A 776 8.26 23.75 -2.15
N ALA A 777 7.47 24.29 -1.22
CA ALA A 777 7.97 24.88 0.02
C ALA A 777 8.53 23.84 1.00
N THR A 778 8.05 22.60 0.95
CA THR A 778 8.27 21.62 2.02
C THR A 778 9.01 20.37 1.58
N LEU A 779 8.75 19.87 0.37
CA LEU A 779 9.37 18.67 -0.24
C LEU A 779 9.39 17.45 0.71
N ILE A 780 8.29 17.24 1.45
CA ILE A 780 8.24 16.29 2.57
C ILE A 780 8.35 14.84 2.15
N ARG A 781 7.80 14.49 0.98
CA ARG A 781 7.73 13.10 0.52
C ARG A 781 9.12 12.47 0.47
N LYS A 782 9.26 11.34 1.16
CA LYS A 782 10.38 10.40 1.07
C LYS A 782 9.91 9.11 0.39
N PRO A 783 10.76 8.43 -0.39
CA PRO A 783 10.45 7.08 -0.84
C PRO A 783 10.31 6.14 0.37
N PRO A 784 9.53 5.05 0.26
CA PRO A 784 9.47 4.03 1.30
C PRO A 784 10.86 3.42 1.55
N PRO A 785 11.14 2.93 2.77
CA PRO A 785 12.38 2.22 3.06
C PRO A 785 12.55 1.01 2.13
N SER A 786 13.79 0.61 1.87
CA SER A 786 14.06 -0.56 1.02
C SER A 786 13.40 -1.79 1.65
N ILE A 787 12.40 -2.33 0.98
CA ILE A 787 11.77 -3.60 1.35
C ILE A 787 12.83 -4.67 1.13
N SER A 788 13.39 -5.20 2.22
CA SER A 788 14.30 -6.34 2.16
C SER A 788 13.49 -7.56 1.75
N ILE A 789 13.70 -8.04 0.53
CA ILE A 789 13.16 -9.31 0.08
C ILE A 789 13.84 -10.39 0.95
N ASP A 790 13.18 -10.81 2.02
CA ASP A 790 13.58 -12.01 2.74
C ASP A 790 13.33 -13.19 1.80
N LEU A 791 14.39 -13.68 1.16
CA LEU A 791 14.42 -14.92 0.37
C LEU A 791 14.29 -16.15 1.29
N ALA A 792 13.35 -16.13 2.22
CA ALA A 792 12.87 -17.33 2.90
C ALA A 792 11.64 -17.82 2.13
N PHE A 793 11.70 -19.07 1.68
CA PHE A 793 10.72 -19.77 0.81
C PHE A 793 10.95 -19.64 -0.71
N VAL A 794 11.98 -20.36 -1.17
CA VAL A 794 11.91 -21.19 -2.39
C VAL A 794 12.31 -22.61 -2.01
#